data_AF-A0A7S0R0G7-F1
#
_entry.id   AF-A0A7S0R0G7-F1
#
_cell.length_a   1.000
_cell.length_b   1.000
_cell.length_c   1.000
_cell.angle_alpha   90.00
_cell.angle_beta   90.00
_cell.angle_gamma   90.00
#
_symmetry.space_group_name_H-M   'P 1'
#
loop_
_entity.id
_entity.type
_entity.pdbx_description
1 polymer ?
#
loop_
_entity_poly.entity_id
_entity_poly.type
_entity_poly.pdbx_seq_one_letter_code
_entity_poly.pdbx_strand_id
1 'polypeptide(L)'
;MESPGDDSTIPVVHEDFEYRSVHALDLNGTSWSTLWEQVWIAGVAQLFIAAVCMVAEYLYTPTAPITGSEATFRGLMYRCFGALDEYPKRNNRIFTCFIMMQFVFSSYTCVNWVHKSYEHELNDSVKHAELGFAGFFILHYIILATKSNFNWRFVWGINALVDVLTIVPLLIQGYQNSWLSLSYVRCLRMLQAYYRIERSGIMENVNDFIRGIIIGAINFLTLVYFLAATEFLLEVLGPISEFEDEFILTRSGDYVSMWQMYYWMITTISTVGYGDFSPKTLVSRGFTAVAIIVGVVFFTVQSGEVYNLKRLEENGGGKFYRRKSRGHAIIVGGAVNSSASVVLRSFLTELLHVSHFKKIPDVVLLGKDKLNEEASALIHEPFAKQHTTFLRGTALTRKALFRARCENADVVYILANIFVENLQKEDEANILVAASILKHYPGVPVRLMLLRPESRTLAVNIGIDINMCFALNEWKGHLLAQTCKMPGFIPLIYNMVKSRSHCEWELQEKRLRSSSNQTFPMTWQQDFDPGARFQLHGMIIPPPCVGRPFIEAAKHLFHSYGIYLIGVQHEGQMKMNPDTAGVLRSEQVVFVAAPNLELLERLAAEYGHKPDSWIALFLRERTSSNQKHPMDSRTSLLPSTFQWHDDDELAQSAPPHAPQQAWVIHPGKMTGLEKGVRAKVFAEPPKTLDALKAQLAQLHAMVEATGGSRSAGEPIPSLSSRHLAQKIHSPDFRRRLMAPRFSLARPGRPPPPPPPP
;
A
#
# COMPACT_ATOMS: atom_id res chain seq x y z
N MET A 1 23.57 -3.94 77.91
CA MET A 1 24.58 -3.22 78.69
C MET A 1 24.71 -1.83 78.08
N GLU A 2 24.39 -0.83 78.90
CA GLU A 2 24.72 0.60 78.81
C GLU A 2 24.20 1.45 77.63
N SER A 3 23.26 2.36 77.95
CA SER A 3 23.28 3.73 77.45
C SER A 3 24.21 4.58 78.33
N PRO A 4 24.81 5.66 77.82
CA PRO A 4 24.23 7.01 77.92
C PRO A 4 24.45 7.79 76.60
N GLY A 5 23.83 8.92 76.24
CA GLY A 5 23.41 10.13 76.95
C GLY A 5 23.61 11.29 75.96
N ASP A 6 22.77 12.32 76.06
CA ASP A 6 22.75 13.56 75.26
C ASP A 6 24.12 14.22 75.06
N ASP A 7 24.38 14.70 73.83
CA ASP A 7 24.83 16.05 73.46
C ASP A 7 25.52 16.02 72.09
N SER A 8 24.89 16.64 71.08
CA SER A 8 25.59 17.42 70.06
C SER A 8 24.59 18.07 69.11
N THR A 9 24.35 19.34 69.38
CA THR A 9 24.16 20.39 68.37
C THR A 9 25.05 20.12 67.14
N ILE A 10 24.41 19.74 66.03
CA ILE A 10 25.01 19.75 64.68
C ILE A 10 24.39 20.94 63.96
N PRO A 11 25.20 21.82 63.34
CA PRO A 11 24.85 23.19 63.07
C PRO A 11 23.80 23.28 61.96
N VAL A 12 22.81 24.15 62.17
CA VAL A 12 22.11 24.79 61.05
C VAL A 12 23.17 25.57 60.29
N VAL A 13 23.71 24.96 59.24
CA VAL A 13 24.41 25.67 58.20
C VAL A 13 23.36 26.56 57.55
N HIS A 14 23.25 27.79 58.06
CA HIS A 14 22.79 28.91 57.26
C HIS A 14 23.82 29.06 56.13
N GLU A 15 23.69 28.23 55.09
CA GLU A 15 24.14 28.63 53.78
C GLU A 15 23.17 29.75 53.39
N ASP A 16 23.61 30.98 53.65
CA ASP A 16 23.10 32.18 53.02
C ASP A 16 23.30 32.04 51.51
N PHE A 17 22.50 31.19 50.86
CA PHE A 17 22.08 31.49 49.51
C PHE A 17 21.23 32.75 49.64
N GLU A 18 21.87 33.90 49.46
CA GLU A 18 21.23 35.15 49.10
C GLU A 18 20.21 34.83 47.99
N TYR A 19 18.98 34.56 48.41
CA TYR A 19 17.81 34.64 47.57
C TYR A 19 17.71 36.11 47.20
N ARG A 20 18.39 36.49 46.12
CA ARG A 20 18.17 37.76 45.45
C ARG A 20 16.67 37.87 45.24
N SER A 21 16.05 38.71 46.04
CA SER A 21 14.67 39.13 45.87
C SER A 21 14.49 39.50 44.41
N VAL A 22 13.67 38.72 43.70
CA VAL A 22 13.30 38.89 42.29
C VAL A 22 12.36 40.11 42.20
N HIS A 23 12.83 41.27 42.63
CA HIS A 23 12.42 42.53 42.03
C HIS A 23 13.19 42.61 40.72
N ALA A 24 12.48 42.52 39.60
CA ALA A 24 12.97 42.75 38.24
C ALA A 24 14.42 42.28 38.03
N LEU A 25 14.60 41.02 37.60
CA LEU A 25 15.82 40.67 36.88
C LEU A 25 15.90 41.64 35.70
N ASP A 26 16.68 42.73 35.87
CA ASP A 26 17.12 43.67 34.84
C ASP A 26 18.00 42.89 33.85
N LEU A 27 17.38 41.94 33.14
CA LEU A 27 17.95 41.28 31.98
C LEU A 27 18.10 42.39 30.95
N ASN A 28 19.34 42.72 30.60
CA ASN A 28 19.72 43.81 29.70
C ASN A 28 18.69 44.06 28.57
N GLY A 29 17.85 45.09 28.73
CA GLY A 29 16.92 45.56 27.70
C GLY A 29 15.64 44.74 27.50
N THR A 30 15.17 43.95 28.48
CA THR A 30 13.85 43.31 28.46
C THR A 30 12.84 44.08 29.31
N SER A 31 12.05 44.92 28.67
CA SER A 31 10.93 45.61 29.31
C SER A 31 9.74 45.63 28.37
N TRP A 32 8.56 45.87 28.93
CA TRP A 32 7.37 46.15 28.13
C TRP A 32 7.59 47.33 27.16
N SER A 33 8.40 48.33 27.54
CA SER A 33 8.75 49.45 26.66
C SER A 33 9.58 49.03 25.45
N THR A 34 10.58 48.15 25.60
CA THR A 34 11.38 47.69 24.45
C THR A 34 10.58 46.82 23.50
N LEU A 35 9.70 45.95 24.01
CA LEU A 35 8.77 45.20 23.16
C LEU A 35 7.80 46.14 22.42
N TRP A 36 7.22 47.11 23.13
CA TRP A 36 6.28 48.06 22.56
C TRP A 36 6.91 48.94 21.48
N GLU A 37 8.14 49.42 21.69
CA GLU A 37 8.91 50.14 20.67
C GLU A 37 9.10 49.29 19.41
N GLN A 38 9.48 48.02 19.54
CA GLN A 38 9.65 47.12 18.40
C GLN A 38 8.34 46.92 17.61
N VAL A 39 7.23 46.68 18.31
CA VAL A 39 5.90 46.50 17.68
C VAL A 39 5.43 47.79 17.02
N TRP A 40 5.59 48.92 17.70
CA TRP A 40 5.21 50.23 17.18
C TRP A 40 5.98 50.58 15.91
N ILE A 41 7.31 50.42 15.91
CA ILE A 41 8.13 50.72 14.73
C ILE A 41 7.81 49.78 13.58
N ALA A 42 7.55 48.49 13.85
CA ALA A 42 7.07 47.57 12.83
C ALA A 42 5.70 48.01 12.26
N GLY A 43 4.79 48.51 13.10
CA GLY A 43 3.50 49.07 12.67
C GLY A 43 3.63 50.32 11.81
N VAL A 44 4.51 51.26 12.18
CA VAL A 44 4.82 52.44 11.36
C VAL A 44 5.44 52.04 10.02
N ALA A 45 6.39 51.11 10.03
CA ALA A 45 6.99 50.57 8.80
C ALA A 45 5.94 49.90 7.91
N GLN A 46 5.01 49.14 8.50
CA GLN A 46 3.90 48.52 7.79
C GLN A 46 3.01 49.55 7.09
N LEU A 47 2.62 50.63 7.79
CA LEU A 47 1.84 51.73 7.21
C LEU A 47 2.60 52.45 6.09
N PHE A 48 3.90 52.68 6.28
CA PHE A 48 4.75 53.27 5.24
C PHE A 48 4.83 52.39 3.99
N ILE A 49 5.06 51.08 4.15
CA ILE A 49 5.08 50.13 3.04
C ILE A 49 3.72 50.09 2.34
N ALA A 50 2.61 50.12 3.09
CA ALA A 50 1.27 50.19 2.52
C ALA A 50 1.04 51.49 1.72
N ALA A 51 1.51 52.63 2.20
CA ALA A 51 1.45 53.90 1.48
C ALA A 51 2.27 53.87 0.18
N VAL A 52 3.49 53.32 0.23
CA VAL A 52 4.33 53.12 -0.96
C VAL A 52 3.65 52.19 -1.96
N CYS A 53 3.05 51.09 -1.50
CA CYS A 53 2.28 50.19 -2.36
C CYS A 53 1.01 50.85 -2.92
N MET A 54 0.31 51.71 -2.18
CA MET A 54 -0.82 52.47 -2.70
C MET A 54 -0.41 53.46 -3.80
N VAL A 55 0.70 54.17 -3.60
CA VAL A 55 1.27 55.07 -4.63
C VAL A 55 1.75 54.27 -5.84
N ALA A 56 2.42 53.14 -5.62
CA ALA A 56 2.83 52.25 -6.70
C ALA A 56 1.61 51.70 -7.45
N GLU A 57 0.60 51.18 -6.77
CA GLU A 57 -0.64 50.69 -7.39
C GLU A 57 -1.33 51.80 -8.20
N TYR A 58 -1.41 53.03 -7.66
CA TYR A 58 -1.93 54.19 -8.38
C TYR A 58 -1.11 54.50 -9.65
N LEU A 59 0.22 54.55 -9.56
CA LEU A 59 1.11 54.80 -10.70
C LEU A 59 1.09 53.65 -11.72
N TYR A 60 0.84 52.41 -11.29
CA TYR A 60 0.79 51.21 -12.12
C TYR A 60 -0.62 50.85 -12.62
N THR A 61 -1.67 51.61 -12.29
CA THR A 61 -3.01 51.40 -12.85
C THR A 61 -3.00 51.67 -14.36
N PRO A 62 -3.49 50.73 -15.21
CA PRO A 62 -3.37 50.83 -16.65
C PRO A 62 -4.41 51.82 -17.20
N THR A 63 -4.10 53.12 -17.17
CA THR A 63 -4.92 54.17 -17.81
C THR A 63 -4.23 54.86 -18.98
N ALA A 64 -2.95 54.57 -19.26
CA ALA A 64 -2.21 55.10 -20.40
C ALA A 64 -1.60 54.00 -21.29
N PRO A 65 -1.54 54.19 -22.63
CA PRO A 65 -0.87 53.26 -23.53
C PRO A 65 0.63 53.21 -23.24
N ILE A 66 1.15 51.98 -23.13
CA ILE A 66 2.48 51.64 -22.60
C ILE A 66 3.60 52.22 -23.47
N THR A 67 4.49 53.04 -22.90
CA THR A 67 5.77 53.44 -23.49
C THR A 67 6.85 52.38 -23.28
N GLY A 68 7.77 52.25 -24.26
CA GLY A 68 8.64 51.09 -24.45
C GLY A 68 9.64 50.72 -23.33
N SER A 69 9.88 51.53 -22.30
CA SER A 69 10.78 51.16 -21.19
C SER A 69 10.09 50.34 -20.09
N GLU A 70 8.80 50.58 -19.83
CA GLU A 70 8.02 49.83 -18.83
C GLU A 70 7.73 48.40 -19.29
N ALA A 71 7.62 48.19 -20.60
CA ALA A 71 7.55 46.86 -21.20
C ALA A 71 8.84 46.05 -20.98
N THR A 72 10.00 46.72 -20.92
CA THR A 72 11.30 46.08 -20.71
C THR A 72 11.51 45.66 -19.26
N PHE A 73 11.07 46.47 -18.28
CA PHE A 73 11.14 46.11 -16.86
C PHE A 73 10.12 45.01 -16.51
N ARG A 74 8.86 45.12 -16.98
CA ARG A 74 7.88 44.02 -16.87
C ARG A 74 8.40 42.77 -17.58
N GLY A 75 9.01 42.90 -18.76
CA GLY A 75 9.60 41.80 -19.50
C GLY A 75 10.80 41.15 -18.79
N LEU A 76 11.67 41.94 -18.15
CA LEU A 76 12.79 41.45 -17.37
C LEU A 76 12.32 40.77 -16.08
N MET A 77 11.36 41.37 -15.37
CA MET A 77 10.75 40.77 -14.18
C MET A 77 9.97 39.49 -14.53
N TYR A 78 9.25 39.44 -15.65
CA TYR A 78 8.58 38.22 -16.13
C TYR A 78 9.59 37.17 -16.64
N ARG A 79 10.76 37.57 -17.15
CA ARG A 79 11.83 36.63 -17.54
C ARG A 79 12.63 36.09 -16.36
N CYS A 80 12.94 36.92 -15.36
CA CYS A 80 13.66 36.52 -14.15
C CYS A 80 12.76 35.83 -13.11
N PHE A 81 11.52 36.30 -12.99
CA PHE A 81 10.59 35.92 -11.93
C PHE A 81 9.22 35.42 -12.44
N GLY A 82 8.84 35.64 -13.69
CA GLY A 82 7.64 35.00 -14.30
C GLY A 82 7.82 33.49 -14.52
N ALA A 83 9.04 32.95 -14.37
CA ALA A 83 9.25 31.52 -14.16
C ALA A 83 8.67 31.03 -12.80
N LEU A 84 8.32 31.93 -11.88
CA LEU A 84 7.63 31.68 -10.61
C LEU A 84 6.10 31.84 -10.71
N ASP A 85 5.57 32.21 -11.89
CA ASP A 85 4.15 32.53 -12.08
C ASP A 85 3.23 31.33 -12.26
N GLU A 86 3.76 30.18 -12.64
CA GLU A 86 2.93 29.00 -12.78
C GLU A 86 2.96 28.19 -11.48
N TYR A 87 1.77 27.91 -10.93
CA TYR A 87 1.49 26.75 -10.07
C TYR A 87 2.54 25.67 -10.31
N PRO A 88 3.22 25.16 -9.26
CA PRO A 88 4.50 24.50 -9.37
C PRO A 88 4.53 23.57 -10.59
N LYS A 89 5.00 24.07 -11.74
CA LYS A 89 5.42 23.18 -12.81
C LYS A 89 6.62 22.51 -12.20
N ARG A 90 6.56 21.18 -12.17
CA ARG A 90 7.47 20.19 -11.56
C ARG A 90 8.98 20.41 -11.84
N ASN A 91 9.39 21.49 -12.50
CA ASN A 91 10.72 21.66 -13.05
C ASN A 91 11.42 23.02 -12.80
N ASN A 92 10.85 24.00 -12.09
CA ASN A 92 11.61 25.21 -11.74
C ASN A 92 12.49 25.00 -10.49
N ARG A 93 13.68 24.42 -10.72
CA ARG A 93 14.66 24.10 -9.66
C ARG A 93 15.06 25.34 -8.84
N ILE A 94 15.13 26.51 -9.47
CA ILE A 94 15.53 27.77 -8.81
C ILE A 94 14.49 28.17 -7.76
N PHE A 95 13.20 28.04 -8.10
CA PHE A 95 12.12 28.33 -7.15
C PHE A 95 12.14 27.39 -5.95
N THR A 96 12.31 26.09 -6.21
CA THR A 96 12.39 25.10 -5.14
C THR A 96 13.58 25.38 -4.22
N CYS A 97 14.77 25.70 -4.77
CA CYS A 97 15.92 26.11 -3.97
C CYS A 97 15.63 27.35 -3.13
N PHE A 98 14.97 28.36 -3.69
CA PHE A 98 14.61 29.59 -2.98
C PHE A 98 13.66 29.33 -1.78
N ILE A 99 12.66 28.46 -1.96
CA ILE A 99 11.76 28.05 -0.87
C ILE A 99 12.51 27.21 0.17
N MET A 100 13.44 26.34 -0.26
CA MET A 100 14.27 25.56 0.68
C MET A 100 15.17 26.48 1.51
N MET A 101 15.77 27.52 0.91
CA MET A 101 16.54 28.53 1.65
C MET A 101 15.64 29.28 2.64
N GLN A 102 14.41 29.65 2.24
CA GLN A 102 13.43 30.27 3.15
C GLN A 102 13.14 29.37 4.36
N PHE A 103 12.94 28.06 4.13
CA PHE A 103 12.72 27.10 5.20
C PHE A 103 13.92 27.05 6.15
N VAL A 104 15.13 26.83 5.62
CA VAL A 104 16.37 26.70 6.42
C VAL A 104 16.67 27.96 7.23
N PHE A 105 16.60 29.14 6.60
CA PHE A 105 16.88 30.40 7.30
C PHE A 105 15.83 30.71 8.37
N SER A 106 14.54 30.42 8.10
CA SER A 106 13.48 30.60 9.11
C SER A 106 13.69 29.65 10.30
N SER A 107 14.02 28.38 10.04
CA SER A 107 14.32 27.40 11.08
C SER A 107 15.53 27.82 11.92
N TYR A 108 16.60 28.29 11.28
CA TYR A 108 17.79 28.78 11.98
C TYR A 108 17.48 29.98 12.87
N THR A 109 16.70 30.96 12.38
CA THR A 109 16.28 32.10 13.23
C THR A 109 15.43 31.68 14.43
N CYS A 110 14.61 30.63 14.30
CA CYS A 110 13.84 30.09 15.42
C CYS A 110 14.73 29.41 16.45
N VAL A 111 15.73 28.64 16.01
CA VAL A 111 16.70 27.96 16.90
C VAL A 111 17.56 28.99 17.63
N ASN A 112 18.05 30.00 16.92
CA ASN A 112 18.80 31.10 17.51
C ASN A 112 17.99 31.86 18.54
N TRP A 113 16.70 32.06 18.30
CA TRP A 113 15.83 32.70 19.28
C TRP A 113 15.75 31.89 20.58
N VAL A 114 15.67 30.55 20.49
CA VAL A 114 15.76 29.68 21.68
C VAL A 114 17.10 29.86 22.38
N HIS A 115 18.20 29.86 21.64
CA HIS A 115 19.53 30.03 22.23
C HIS A 115 19.69 31.38 22.96
N LYS A 116 19.24 32.48 22.33
CA LYS A 116 19.21 33.83 22.92
C LYS A 116 18.39 33.90 24.21
N SER A 117 17.36 33.06 24.33
CA SER A 117 16.52 33.00 25.53
C SER A 117 17.26 32.46 26.76
N TYR A 118 18.39 31.76 26.59
CA TYR A 118 19.21 31.22 27.67
C TYR A 118 20.46 32.05 27.96
N GLU A 119 21.16 32.50 26.91
CA GLU A 119 22.45 33.20 27.08
C GLU A 119 22.27 34.69 27.35
N HIS A 120 21.14 35.29 26.97
CA HIS A 120 20.83 36.71 27.09
C HIS A 120 21.88 37.68 26.49
N GLU A 121 22.90 37.16 25.82
CA GLU A 121 23.97 37.87 25.13
C GLU A 121 23.96 37.55 23.62
N LEU A 122 24.37 38.53 22.81
CA LEU A 122 24.49 38.36 21.36
C LEU A 122 25.93 38.11 20.96
N ASN A 123 26.22 36.88 20.53
CA ASN A 123 27.44 36.58 19.80
C ASN A 123 27.48 37.39 18.48
N ASP A 124 28.57 38.12 18.21
CA ASP A 124 28.71 38.96 17.01
C ASP A 124 28.50 38.18 15.71
N SER A 125 28.98 36.93 15.65
CA SER A 125 28.77 36.03 14.52
C SER A 125 27.29 35.72 14.26
N VAL A 126 26.49 35.56 15.32
CA VAL A 126 25.05 35.27 15.23
C VAL A 126 24.31 36.50 14.73
N LYS A 127 24.68 37.69 15.21
CA LYS A 127 24.13 38.98 14.77
C LYS A 127 24.38 39.23 13.28
N HIS A 128 25.59 38.99 12.79
CA HIS A 128 25.89 39.12 11.36
C HIS A 128 25.13 38.10 10.50
N ALA A 129 24.99 36.86 10.96
CA ALA A 129 24.20 35.84 10.27
C ALA A 129 22.72 36.23 10.16
N GLU A 130 22.12 36.70 11.26
CA GLU A 130 20.73 37.16 11.27
C GLU A 130 20.48 38.38 10.38
N LEU A 131 21.43 39.32 10.33
CA LEU A 131 21.36 40.45 9.40
C LEU A 131 21.42 39.97 7.94
N GLY A 132 22.26 38.98 7.64
CA GLY A 132 22.30 38.32 6.34
C GLY A 132 20.96 37.67 5.97
N PHE A 133 20.33 36.95 6.91
CA PHE A 133 18.99 36.37 6.69
C PHE A 133 17.90 37.44 6.57
N ALA A 134 17.99 38.54 7.32
CA ALA A 134 17.09 39.68 7.18
C ALA A 134 17.14 40.24 5.75
N GLY A 135 18.33 40.40 5.17
CA GLY A 135 18.51 40.78 3.77
C GLY A 135 17.81 39.81 2.80
N PHE A 136 17.94 38.51 3.04
CA PHE A 136 17.21 37.49 2.26
C PHE A 136 15.68 37.61 2.41
N PHE A 137 15.17 37.84 3.62
CA PHE A 137 13.72 37.97 3.86
C PHE A 137 13.15 39.26 3.24
N ILE A 138 13.91 40.35 3.24
CA ILE A 138 13.55 41.59 2.53
C ILE A 138 13.44 41.30 1.03
N LEU A 139 14.44 40.63 0.45
CA LEU A 139 14.39 40.24 -0.96
C LEU A 139 13.18 39.35 -1.25
N HIS A 140 12.89 38.37 -0.40
CA HIS A 140 11.72 37.51 -0.52
C HIS A 140 10.40 38.30 -0.42
N TYR A 141 10.31 39.26 0.49
CA TYR A 141 9.14 40.15 0.62
C TYR A 141 8.92 40.98 -0.64
N ILE A 142 9.98 41.58 -1.20
CA ILE A 142 9.93 42.37 -2.45
C ILE A 142 9.50 41.49 -3.63
N ILE A 143 10.02 40.27 -3.75
CA ILE A 143 9.60 39.32 -4.80
C ILE A 143 8.10 39.00 -4.70
N LEU A 144 7.56 38.87 -3.47
CA LEU A 144 6.14 38.60 -3.29
C LEU A 144 5.27 39.83 -3.52
N ALA A 145 5.76 41.02 -3.18
CA ALA A 145 5.13 42.30 -3.48
C ALA A 145 5.07 42.55 -5.01
N THR A 146 6.16 42.28 -5.74
CA THR A 146 6.16 42.41 -7.21
C THR A 146 5.21 41.41 -7.86
N LYS A 147 5.15 40.17 -7.37
CA LYS A 147 4.18 39.14 -7.83
C LYS A 147 2.72 39.55 -7.63
N SER A 148 2.43 40.31 -6.57
CA SER A 148 1.09 40.85 -6.30
C SER A 148 0.83 42.20 -7.00
N ASN A 149 1.68 42.60 -7.95
CA ASN A 149 1.64 43.91 -8.62
C ASN A 149 1.60 45.09 -7.64
N PHE A 150 2.29 44.96 -6.50
CA PHE A 150 2.32 45.96 -5.42
C PHE A 150 0.93 46.35 -4.88
N ASN A 151 -0.04 45.44 -4.90
CA ASN A 151 -1.38 45.70 -4.35
C ASN A 151 -1.30 46.04 -2.86
N TRP A 152 -1.89 47.16 -2.43
CA TRP A 152 -1.86 47.54 -1.01
C TRP A 152 -2.52 46.50 -0.08
N ARG A 153 -3.47 45.71 -0.60
CA ARG A 153 -4.11 44.62 0.14
C ARG A 153 -3.13 43.48 0.46
N PHE A 154 -2.09 43.29 -0.36
CA PHE A 154 -1.06 42.28 -0.09
C PHE A 154 -0.32 42.58 1.22
N VAL A 155 -0.03 43.86 1.48
CA VAL A 155 0.70 44.33 2.66
C VAL A 155 -0.04 43.91 3.94
N TRP A 156 -1.37 43.98 3.95
CA TRP A 156 -2.21 43.56 5.09
C TRP A 156 -2.46 42.06 5.21
N GLY A 157 -1.88 41.24 4.33
CA GLY A 157 -1.93 39.79 4.49
C GLY A 157 -1.14 39.34 5.73
N ILE A 158 -1.67 38.35 6.46
CA ILE A 158 -1.02 37.75 7.66
C ILE A 158 0.45 37.42 7.40
N ASN A 159 0.74 36.92 6.20
CA ASN A 159 2.08 36.61 5.74
C ASN A 159 2.96 37.87 5.75
N ALA A 160 2.57 38.90 5.01
CA ALA A 160 3.34 40.13 4.90
C ALA A 160 3.53 40.81 6.26
N LEU A 161 2.50 40.78 7.11
CA LEU A 161 2.56 41.28 8.49
C LEU A 161 3.63 40.55 9.32
N VAL A 162 3.68 39.21 9.25
CA VAL A 162 4.71 38.41 9.94
C VAL A 162 6.12 38.75 9.44
N ASP A 163 6.31 39.02 8.14
CA ASP A 163 7.62 39.43 7.63
C ASP A 163 8.04 40.78 8.19
N VAL A 164 7.15 41.78 8.16
CA VAL A 164 7.47 43.12 8.70
C VAL A 164 7.73 43.06 10.22
N LEU A 165 6.88 42.32 10.96
CA LEU A 165 7.01 42.14 12.41
C LEU A 165 8.29 41.41 12.83
N THR A 166 8.90 40.62 11.94
CA THR A 166 10.13 39.88 12.23
C THR A 166 11.38 40.48 11.59
N ILE A 167 11.25 41.24 10.50
CA ILE A 167 12.38 41.90 9.83
C ILE A 167 12.71 43.23 10.52
N VAL A 168 11.70 44.07 10.77
CA VAL A 168 11.94 45.45 11.25
C VAL A 168 12.55 45.45 12.65
N PRO A 169 12.00 44.72 13.65
CA PRO A 169 12.63 44.65 14.97
C PRO A 169 14.05 44.07 14.92
N LEU A 170 14.32 43.11 14.04
CA LEU A 170 15.65 42.51 13.90
C LEU A 170 16.70 43.50 13.39
N LEU A 171 16.33 44.42 12.49
CA LEU A 171 17.24 45.48 12.01
C LEU A 171 17.56 46.48 13.12
N ILE A 172 16.58 46.80 13.96
CA ILE A 172 16.72 47.77 15.08
C ILE A 172 17.48 47.16 16.25
N GLN A 173 17.25 45.86 16.52
CA GLN A 173 18.00 45.08 17.50
C GLN A 173 19.51 45.13 17.23
N GLY A 174 19.90 45.19 15.96
CA GLY A 174 21.30 45.37 15.54
C GLY A 174 21.94 46.64 16.12
N TYR A 175 21.15 47.66 16.43
CA TYR A 175 21.58 48.94 16.99
C TYR A 175 21.42 49.02 18.52
N GLN A 176 20.32 48.47 19.08
CA GLN A 176 19.98 48.58 20.51
C GLN A 176 20.59 47.48 21.40
N ASN A 177 21.24 46.46 20.83
CA ASN A 177 21.90 45.35 21.54
C ASN A 177 21.03 44.63 22.61
N SER A 178 19.72 44.59 22.41
CA SER A 178 18.78 43.79 23.22
C SER A 178 18.71 42.36 22.68
N TRP A 179 18.58 41.34 23.51
CA TRP A 179 18.36 39.96 23.04
C TRP A 179 16.91 39.71 22.60
N LEU A 180 15.96 40.52 23.09
CA LEU A 180 14.53 40.40 22.85
C LEU A 180 14.19 40.64 21.38
N SER A 181 13.58 39.65 20.73
CA SER A 181 13.09 39.81 19.35
C SER A 181 11.84 38.97 19.11
N LEU A 182 11.01 39.41 18.17
CA LEU A 182 9.83 38.66 17.69
C LEU A 182 10.20 37.58 16.66
N SER A 183 11.48 37.20 16.56
CA SER A 183 12.00 36.26 15.56
C SER A 183 11.36 34.87 15.63
N TYR A 184 10.88 34.44 16.81
CA TYR A 184 10.18 33.16 16.98
C TYR A 184 8.90 33.06 16.13
N VAL A 185 8.26 34.19 15.79
CA VAL A 185 7.06 34.22 14.92
C VAL A 185 7.38 33.69 13.50
N ARG A 186 8.67 33.63 13.11
CA ARG A 186 9.11 33.01 11.85
C ARG A 186 8.85 31.52 11.74
N CYS A 187 8.48 30.83 12.82
CA CYS A 187 7.98 29.46 12.74
C CYS A 187 6.76 29.33 11.79
N LEU A 188 5.92 30.37 11.69
CA LEU A 188 4.80 30.43 10.74
C LEU A 188 5.28 30.49 9.28
N ARG A 189 6.42 31.17 9.03
CA ARG A 189 7.05 31.21 7.70
C ARG A 189 7.71 29.90 7.33
N MET A 190 8.33 29.23 8.30
CA MET A 190 8.83 27.86 8.15
C MET A 190 7.70 26.92 7.73
N LEU A 191 6.53 27.00 8.37
CA LEU A 191 5.38 26.18 8.03
C LEU A 191 4.85 26.46 6.60
N GLN A 192 4.79 27.72 6.20
CA GLN A 192 4.37 28.09 4.84
C GLN A 192 5.37 27.62 3.77
N ALA A 193 6.66 27.72 4.04
CA ALA A 193 7.70 27.20 3.16
C ALA A 193 7.53 25.68 3.00
N TYR A 194 7.27 24.96 4.11
CA TYR A 194 6.98 23.54 4.07
C TYR A 194 5.77 23.20 3.20
N TYR A 195 4.64 23.93 3.34
CA TYR A 195 3.47 23.73 2.48
C TYR A 195 3.76 23.97 0.99
N ARG A 196 4.64 24.92 0.66
CA ARG A 196 5.07 25.16 -0.72
C ARG A 196 5.95 24.02 -1.25
N ILE A 197 6.86 23.50 -0.42
CA ILE A 197 7.71 22.33 -0.74
C ILE A 197 6.83 21.10 -0.97
N GLU A 198 5.84 20.89 -0.13
CA GLU A 198 4.91 19.77 -0.23
C GLU A 198 4.14 19.80 -1.57
N ARG A 199 3.64 20.98 -1.97
CA ARG A 199 2.95 21.20 -3.25
C ARG A 199 3.84 21.06 -4.47
N SER A 200 5.16 21.18 -4.31
CA SER A 200 6.11 20.99 -5.43
C SER A 200 6.17 19.55 -5.95
N GLY A 201 5.55 18.59 -5.24
CA GLY A 201 5.51 17.19 -5.64
C GLY A 201 6.72 16.37 -5.18
N ILE A 202 7.60 16.93 -4.34
CA ILE A 202 8.72 16.18 -3.73
C ILE A 202 8.20 14.93 -2.98
N MET A 203 7.01 15.03 -2.36
CA MET A 203 6.37 13.95 -1.63
C MET A 203 5.31 13.17 -2.45
N GLU A 204 5.28 13.29 -3.79
CA GLU A 204 4.27 12.61 -4.63
C GLU A 204 4.37 11.07 -4.60
N ASN A 205 5.49 10.53 -4.09
CA ASN A 205 5.72 9.11 -3.93
C ASN A 205 5.47 8.61 -2.49
N VAL A 206 5.11 9.49 -1.57
CA VAL A 206 4.78 9.15 -0.19
C VAL A 206 3.28 8.88 -0.08
N ASN A 207 2.91 7.87 0.69
CA ASN A 207 1.51 7.56 0.98
C ASN A 207 0.77 8.78 1.54
N ASP A 208 -0.43 9.07 1.04
CA ASP A 208 -1.24 10.21 1.46
C ASP A 208 -1.53 10.19 2.99
N PHE A 209 -1.72 9.01 3.59
CA PHE A 209 -1.87 8.88 5.04
C PHE A 209 -0.59 9.27 5.81
N ILE A 210 0.57 8.77 5.38
CA ILE A 210 1.86 9.11 6.00
C ILE A 210 2.16 10.60 5.81
N ARG A 211 1.91 11.14 4.62
CA ARG A 211 2.02 12.56 4.32
C ARG A 211 1.11 13.38 5.24
N GLY A 212 -0.13 12.94 5.46
CA GLY A 212 -1.06 13.55 6.42
C GLY A 212 -0.52 13.56 7.85
N ILE A 213 0.07 12.45 8.32
CA ILE A 213 0.72 12.39 9.64
C ILE A 213 1.89 13.39 9.73
N ILE A 214 2.76 13.44 8.73
CA ILE A 214 3.92 14.34 8.72
C ILE A 214 3.46 15.81 8.76
N ILE A 215 2.49 16.17 7.90
CA ILE A 215 1.91 17.52 7.87
C ILE A 215 1.27 17.86 9.22
N GLY A 216 0.46 16.95 9.77
CA GLY A 216 -0.19 17.13 11.07
C GLY A 216 0.80 17.30 12.22
N ALA A 217 1.90 16.53 12.22
CA ALA A 217 2.95 16.64 13.22
C ALA A 217 3.70 17.97 13.13
N ILE A 218 4.07 18.42 11.92
CA ILE A 218 4.74 19.71 11.72
C ILE A 218 3.83 20.87 12.12
N ASN A 219 2.55 20.79 11.76
CA ASN A 219 1.51 21.73 12.17
C ASN A 219 1.40 21.85 13.69
N PHE A 220 1.29 20.70 14.36
CA PHE A 220 1.18 20.64 15.81
C PHE A 220 2.43 21.18 16.52
N LEU A 221 3.63 20.75 16.09
CA LEU A 221 4.90 21.22 16.65
C LEU A 221 5.10 22.73 16.42
N THR A 222 4.71 23.25 15.26
CA THR A 222 4.81 24.70 14.96
C THR A 222 3.85 25.50 15.85
N LEU A 223 2.61 25.03 16.04
CA LEU A 223 1.65 25.68 16.93
C LEU A 223 2.16 25.69 18.38
N VAL A 224 2.63 24.54 18.86
CA VAL A 224 3.22 24.40 20.21
C VAL A 224 4.43 25.32 20.37
N TYR A 225 5.33 25.38 19.38
CA TYR A 225 6.45 26.32 19.34
C TYR A 225 5.98 27.77 19.48
N PHE A 226 5.02 28.19 18.66
CA PHE A 226 4.54 29.55 18.66
C PHE A 226 3.91 29.94 20.01
N LEU A 227 3.04 29.10 20.53
CA LEU A 227 2.34 29.37 21.79
C LEU A 227 3.29 29.32 22.99
N ALA A 228 4.19 28.32 23.06
CA ALA A 228 5.18 28.20 24.15
C ALA A 228 6.19 29.37 24.14
N ALA A 229 6.64 29.80 22.96
CA ALA A 229 7.53 30.95 22.82
C ALA A 229 6.85 32.27 23.20
N THR A 230 5.56 32.43 22.86
CA THR A 230 4.77 33.59 23.29
C THR A 230 4.57 33.59 24.80
N GLU A 231 4.26 32.44 25.39
CA GLU A 231 4.08 32.32 26.83
C GLU A 231 5.39 32.59 27.60
N PHE A 232 6.50 32.02 27.13
CA PHE A 232 7.83 32.31 27.65
C PHE A 232 8.11 33.82 27.63
N LEU A 233 7.81 34.48 26.51
CA LEU A 233 7.99 35.93 26.38
C LEU A 233 7.14 36.71 27.39
N LEU A 234 5.87 36.36 27.56
CA LEU A 234 4.95 37.04 28.49
C LEU A 234 5.38 36.87 29.95
N GLU A 235 5.81 35.67 30.35
CA GLU A 235 6.31 35.41 31.71
C GLU A 235 7.65 36.11 31.98
N VAL A 236 8.55 36.17 30.99
CA VAL A 236 9.82 36.91 31.12
C VAL A 236 9.61 38.41 31.23
N LEU A 237 8.60 38.98 30.56
CA LEU A 237 8.27 40.40 30.65
C LEU A 237 7.60 40.79 31.98
N GLY A 238 7.02 39.83 32.71
CA GLY A 238 6.37 40.06 33.99
C GLY A 238 5.07 40.88 33.89
N PRO A 239 4.50 41.30 35.04
CA PRO A 239 3.27 42.08 35.05
C PRO A 239 3.45 43.46 34.41
N ILE A 240 2.41 43.95 33.75
CA ILE A 240 2.34 45.35 33.31
C ILE A 240 2.01 46.19 34.54
N SER A 241 2.77 47.27 34.79
CA SER A 241 2.63 48.16 35.94
C SER A 241 1.22 48.73 36.17
N GLU A 242 0.38 48.73 35.14
CA GLU A 242 -1.00 49.24 35.14
C GLU A 242 -2.05 48.16 35.45
N PHE A 243 -1.67 46.88 35.36
CA PHE A 243 -2.54 45.70 35.47
C PHE A 243 -1.97 44.68 36.47
N GLU A 244 -1.36 45.17 37.54
CA GLU A 244 -0.91 44.31 38.64
C GLU A 244 -2.12 43.73 39.37
N ASP A 245 -2.24 42.40 39.29
CA ASP A 245 -3.24 41.63 40.04
C ASP A 245 -2.67 41.40 41.45
N GLU A 246 -2.93 42.33 42.36
CA GLU A 246 -2.36 42.38 43.72
C GLU A 246 -2.98 41.32 44.68
N PHE A 247 -3.10 40.07 44.22
CA PHE A 247 -3.58 38.95 45.04
C PHE A 247 -2.53 37.84 45.18
N ILE A 248 -1.93 37.84 46.38
CA ILE A 248 -1.36 36.72 47.13
C ILE A 248 -0.10 36.07 46.51
N LEU A 249 1.02 36.25 47.21
CA LEU A 249 2.28 35.51 47.05
C LEU A 249 2.01 34.00 46.90
N THR A 250 1.93 33.55 45.65
CA THR A 250 1.92 32.12 45.35
C THR A 250 3.37 31.69 45.30
N ARG A 251 3.78 30.98 46.36
CA ARG A 251 5.12 30.42 46.57
C ARG A 251 5.47 29.45 45.44
N SER A 252 6.13 29.95 44.41
CA SER A 252 7.00 29.17 43.52
C SER A 252 7.97 30.12 42.84
N GLY A 253 9.17 30.24 43.40
CA GLY A 253 10.30 30.92 42.76
C GLY A 253 10.90 30.04 41.65
N ASP A 254 10.06 29.52 40.75
CA ASP A 254 10.51 28.55 39.75
C ASP A 254 11.14 29.28 38.57
N TYR A 255 12.35 28.85 38.21
CA TYR A 255 13.04 29.30 37.02
C TYR A 255 12.24 28.92 35.77
N VAL A 256 11.77 29.90 35.01
CA VAL A 256 11.06 29.70 33.74
C VAL A 256 12.08 29.33 32.66
N SER A 257 11.97 28.11 32.11
CA SER A 257 12.79 27.69 30.98
C SER A 257 11.94 27.45 29.73
N MET A 258 12.53 27.68 28.55
CA MET A 258 11.84 27.52 27.28
C MET A 258 11.40 26.05 27.05
N TRP A 259 12.20 25.07 27.46
CA TRP A 259 11.81 23.64 27.48
C TRP A 259 10.66 23.32 28.44
N GLN A 260 10.57 24.00 29.58
CA GLN A 260 9.44 23.85 30.50
C GLN A 260 8.17 24.43 29.89
N MET A 261 8.25 25.58 29.21
CA MET A 261 7.11 26.15 28.47
C MET A 261 6.62 25.23 27.35
N TYR A 262 7.54 24.55 26.66
CA TYR A 262 7.17 23.52 25.68
C TYR A 262 6.39 22.37 26.30
N TYR A 263 6.94 21.77 27.35
CA TYR A 263 6.31 20.67 28.05
C TYR A 263 4.93 21.08 28.55
N TRP A 264 4.83 22.25 29.18
CA TRP A 264 3.58 22.78 29.70
C TRP A 264 2.55 23.07 28.60
N MET A 265 2.98 23.64 27.47
CA MET A 265 2.08 23.88 26.34
C MET A 265 1.56 22.57 25.74
N ILE A 266 2.40 21.53 25.63
CA ILE A 266 1.98 20.21 25.15
C ILE A 266 0.96 19.58 26.09
N THR A 267 1.21 19.58 27.41
CA THR A 267 0.30 18.98 28.40
C THR A 267 -1.02 19.76 28.51
N THR A 268 -0.98 21.07 28.29
CA THR A 268 -2.16 21.93 28.26
C THR A 268 -3.02 21.71 27.01
N ILE A 269 -2.44 21.76 25.81
CA ILE A 269 -3.17 21.54 24.55
C ILE A 269 -3.70 20.11 24.44
N SER A 270 -2.95 19.12 24.96
CA SER A 270 -3.40 17.72 25.02
C SER A 270 -4.43 17.46 26.12
N THR A 271 -4.87 18.49 26.85
CA THR A 271 -5.88 18.42 27.93
C THR A 271 -5.49 17.51 29.10
N VAL A 272 -4.19 17.25 29.28
CA VAL A 272 -3.67 16.47 30.41
C VAL A 272 -3.62 17.33 31.67
N GLY A 273 -3.00 18.51 31.57
CA GLY A 273 -3.01 19.53 32.64
C GLY A 273 -2.51 19.04 34.01
N TYR A 274 -1.23 18.64 34.11
CA TYR A 274 -0.67 18.15 35.37
C TYR A 274 -0.71 19.17 36.53
N GLY A 275 -0.72 20.46 36.22
CA GLY A 275 -0.76 21.54 37.21
C GLY A 275 0.58 21.78 37.93
N ASP A 276 1.67 21.23 37.40
CA ASP A 276 3.05 21.41 37.88
C ASP A 276 3.63 22.78 37.55
N PHE A 277 3.21 23.39 36.44
CA PHE A 277 3.45 24.79 36.11
C PHE A 277 2.14 25.49 35.80
N SER A 278 2.03 26.78 36.16
CA SER A 278 0.90 27.62 35.76
C SER A 278 1.34 29.08 35.61
N PRO A 279 0.84 29.79 34.59
CA PRO A 279 1.16 31.19 34.39
C PRO A 279 0.69 32.06 35.55
N LYS A 280 1.53 33.02 35.90
CA LYS A 280 1.35 33.86 37.08
C LYS A 280 0.83 35.24 36.70
N THR A 281 1.30 35.80 35.60
CA THR A 281 0.89 37.15 35.18
C THR A 281 -0.55 37.16 34.66
N LEU A 282 -1.27 38.27 34.86
CA LEU A 282 -2.64 38.42 34.35
C LEU A 282 -2.68 38.28 32.81
N VAL A 283 -1.68 38.84 32.14
CA VAL A 283 -1.56 38.81 30.67
C VAL A 283 -1.30 37.39 30.17
N SER A 284 -0.37 36.65 30.80
CA SER A 284 -0.09 35.25 30.44
C SER A 284 -1.27 34.33 30.73
N ARG A 285 -2.01 34.53 31.83
CA ARG A 285 -3.28 33.82 32.10
C ARG A 285 -4.35 34.10 31.06
N GLY A 286 -4.52 35.36 30.66
CA GLY A 286 -5.45 35.77 29.60
C GLY A 286 -5.09 35.14 28.26
N PHE A 287 -3.81 35.18 27.88
CA PHE A 287 -3.30 34.53 26.68
C PHE A 287 -3.52 33.01 26.74
N THR A 288 -3.21 32.38 27.88
CA THR A 288 -3.38 30.94 28.11
C THR A 288 -4.83 30.50 27.93
N ALA A 289 -5.80 31.26 28.43
CA ALA A 289 -7.22 30.95 28.23
C ALA A 289 -7.58 30.88 26.73
N VAL A 290 -7.06 31.82 25.92
CA VAL A 290 -7.25 31.82 24.47
C VAL A 290 -6.45 30.69 23.81
N ALA A 291 -5.21 30.46 24.23
CA ALA A 291 -4.30 29.44 23.70
C ALA A 291 -4.87 28.03 23.91
N ILE A 292 -5.53 27.76 25.04
CA ILE A 292 -6.25 26.50 25.30
C ILE A 292 -7.35 26.28 24.25
N ILE A 293 -8.20 27.29 24.02
CA ILE A 293 -9.30 27.18 23.05
C ILE A 293 -8.74 26.90 21.65
N VAL A 294 -7.75 27.68 21.21
CA VAL A 294 -7.12 27.54 19.89
C VAL A 294 -6.43 26.18 19.77
N GLY A 295 -5.67 25.77 20.79
CA GLY A 295 -4.92 24.53 20.82
C GLY A 295 -5.81 23.29 20.76
N VAL A 296 -6.86 23.23 21.58
CA VAL A 296 -7.79 22.09 21.62
C VAL A 296 -8.57 21.95 20.31
N VAL A 297 -9.06 23.06 19.75
CA VAL A 297 -9.74 23.06 18.44
C VAL A 297 -8.79 22.56 17.36
N PHE A 298 -7.57 23.09 17.33
CA PHE A 298 -6.57 22.68 16.35
C PHE A 298 -6.21 21.20 16.46
N PHE A 299 -5.89 20.72 17.67
CA PHE A 299 -5.53 19.32 17.92
C PHE A 299 -6.64 18.34 17.51
N THR A 300 -7.89 18.69 17.82
CA THR A 300 -9.07 17.90 17.44
C THR A 300 -9.25 17.82 15.92
N VAL A 301 -9.13 18.96 15.23
CA VAL A 301 -9.25 19.02 13.76
C VAL A 301 -8.13 18.23 13.08
N GLN A 302 -6.87 18.42 13.49
CA GLN A 302 -5.73 17.70 12.90
C GLN A 302 -5.84 16.18 13.08
N SER A 303 -6.23 15.74 14.29
CA SER A 303 -6.43 14.32 14.58
C SER A 303 -7.58 13.72 13.74
N GLY A 304 -8.66 14.48 13.55
CA GLY A 304 -9.79 14.10 12.69
C GLY A 304 -9.39 13.93 11.22
N GLU A 305 -8.58 14.84 10.68
CA GLU A 305 -8.08 14.75 9.29
C GLU A 305 -7.20 13.51 9.07
N VAL A 306 -6.28 13.22 9.98
CA VAL A 306 -5.43 12.01 9.90
C VAL A 306 -6.30 10.74 9.97
N TYR A 307 -7.31 10.72 10.84
CA TYR A 307 -8.26 9.62 10.92
C TYR A 307 -9.08 9.47 9.63
N ASN A 308 -9.53 10.58 9.05
CA ASN A 308 -10.27 10.57 7.78
C ASN A 308 -9.40 10.03 6.63
N LEU A 309 -8.13 10.41 6.56
CA LEU A 309 -7.20 9.88 5.57
C LEU A 309 -7.00 8.37 5.72
N LYS A 310 -6.82 7.88 6.95
CA LYS A 310 -6.75 6.43 7.23
C LYS A 310 -8.01 5.70 6.76
N ARG A 311 -9.17 6.24 7.12
CA ARG A 311 -10.47 5.67 6.73
C ARG A 311 -10.67 5.67 5.21
N LEU A 312 -10.22 6.71 4.51
CA LEU A 312 -10.27 6.76 3.05
C LEU A 312 -9.34 5.70 2.44
N GLU A 313 -8.14 5.51 2.99
CA GLU A 313 -7.20 4.47 2.55
C GLU A 313 -7.78 3.06 2.74
N GLU A 314 -8.33 2.76 3.92
CA GLU A 314 -9.00 1.48 4.22
C GLU A 314 -10.19 1.19 3.28
N ASN A 315 -10.88 2.24 2.81
CA ASN A 315 -11.95 2.12 1.82
C ASN A 315 -11.47 2.07 0.36
N GLY A 316 -10.15 2.01 0.13
CA GLY A 316 -9.54 1.98 -1.19
C GLY A 316 -9.55 3.33 -1.91
N GLY A 317 -9.67 4.44 -1.20
CA GLY A 317 -9.65 5.82 -1.74
C GLY A 317 -8.26 6.35 -2.08
N GLY A 318 -7.20 5.68 -1.63
CA GLY A 318 -5.80 6.10 -1.81
C GLY A 318 -5.24 5.93 -3.23
N LYS A 319 -3.92 6.05 -3.34
CA LYS A 319 -3.14 5.85 -4.58
C LYS A 319 -2.13 4.73 -4.36
N PHE A 320 -1.78 3.98 -5.41
CA PHE A 320 -0.71 2.99 -5.34
C PHE A 320 0.66 3.65 -5.54
N TYR A 321 1.60 3.28 -4.68
CA TYR A 321 2.98 3.77 -4.70
C TYR A 321 3.92 2.62 -5.04
N ARG A 322 4.44 2.62 -6.27
CA ARG A 322 5.34 1.57 -6.75
C ARG A 322 6.69 1.65 -6.04
N ARG A 323 7.13 0.53 -5.47
CA ARG A 323 8.50 0.36 -4.98
C ARG A 323 9.42 0.07 -6.17
N LYS A 324 10.49 0.86 -6.34
CA LYS A 324 11.42 0.74 -7.49
C LYS A 324 12.05 -0.65 -7.65
N SER A 325 12.14 -1.42 -6.57
CA SER A 325 12.83 -2.71 -6.53
C SER A 325 11.95 -3.91 -6.88
N ARG A 326 10.65 -3.73 -7.12
CA ARG A 326 9.67 -4.81 -7.32
C ARG A 326 8.86 -4.64 -8.60
N GLY A 327 8.40 -5.77 -9.13
CA GLY A 327 7.41 -5.79 -10.19
C GLY A 327 6.06 -5.23 -9.73
N HIS A 328 5.21 -4.83 -10.68
CA HIS A 328 3.89 -4.27 -10.44
C HIS A 328 2.85 -4.95 -11.33
N ALA A 329 1.86 -5.60 -10.73
CA ALA A 329 0.74 -6.20 -11.44
C ALA A 329 -0.59 -5.60 -10.97
N ILE A 330 -1.57 -5.52 -11.88
CA ILE A 330 -2.92 -5.04 -11.56
C ILE A 330 -3.91 -6.18 -11.82
N ILE A 331 -4.86 -6.38 -10.91
CA ILE A 331 -5.97 -7.32 -11.08
C ILE A 331 -7.28 -6.54 -11.06
N VAL A 332 -8.09 -6.74 -12.10
CA VAL A 332 -9.42 -6.16 -12.30
C VAL A 332 -10.40 -7.25 -12.75
N GLY A 333 -11.67 -6.88 -12.93
CA GLY A 333 -12.72 -7.76 -13.45
C GLY A 333 -13.70 -8.21 -12.37
N GLY A 334 -14.69 -9.00 -12.75
CA GLY A 334 -15.74 -9.43 -11.83
C GLY A 334 -15.21 -10.27 -10.66
N ALA A 335 -14.10 -10.99 -10.79
CA ALA A 335 -13.56 -11.79 -9.69
C ALA A 335 -13.13 -10.94 -8.48
N VAL A 336 -12.69 -9.68 -8.71
CA VAL A 336 -12.34 -8.74 -7.63
C VAL A 336 -13.59 -8.18 -6.96
N ASN A 337 -14.68 -8.04 -7.72
CA ASN A 337 -15.96 -7.50 -7.24
C ASN A 337 -16.90 -8.60 -6.70
N SER A 338 -16.55 -9.88 -6.88
CA SER A 338 -17.39 -11.03 -6.53
C SER A 338 -17.43 -11.26 -5.02
N SER A 339 -18.59 -11.71 -4.54
CA SER A 339 -18.77 -12.19 -3.15
C SER A 339 -17.93 -13.43 -2.87
N ALA A 340 -17.62 -14.23 -3.89
CA ALA A 340 -16.83 -15.45 -3.74
C ALA A 340 -15.34 -15.17 -3.96
N SER A 341 -14.56 -15.28 -2.89
CA SER A 341 -13.11 -15.03 -2.92
C SER A 341 -12.27 -16.15 -3.55
N VAL A 342 -12.86 -17.27 -3.97
CA VAL A 342 -12.13 -18.49 -4.38
C VAL A 342 -11.19 -18.25 -5.57
N VAL A 343 -11.68 -17.65 -6.66
CA VAL A 343 -10.86 -17.39 -7.86
C VAL A 343 -9.72 -16.45 -7.52
N LEU A 344 -10.02 -15.37 -6.80
CA LEU A 344 -9.03 -14.38 -6.38
C LEU A 344 -7.99 -15.00 -5.44
N ARG A 345 -8.41 -15.83 -4.49
CA ARG A 345 -7.53 -16.56 -3.57
C ARG A 345 -6.60 -17.48 -4.34
N SER A 346 -7.14 -18.39 -5.16
CA SER A 346 -6.34 -19.32 -5.94
C SER A 346 -5.31 -18.59 -6.82
N PHE A 347 -5.72 -17.47 -7.43
CA PHE A 347 -4.84 -16.65 -8.24
C PHE A 347 -3.75 -15.94 -7.43
N LEU A 348 -4.10 -15.28 -6.32
CA LEU A 348 -3.14 -14.58 -5.47
C LEU A 348 -2.15 -15.53 -4.80
N THR A 349 -2.61 -16.70 -4.34
CA THR A 349 -1.74 -17.74 -3.78
C THR A 349 -0.72 -18.22 -4.80
N GLU A 350 -1.11 -18.33 -6.08
CA GLU A 350 -0.19 -18.71 -7.15
C GLU A 350 0.75 -17.55 -7.53
N LEU A 351 0.21 -16.36 -7.79
CA LEU A 351 0.99 -15.20 -8.24
C LEU A 351 2.03 -14.73 -7.21
N LEU A 352 1.68 -14.82 -5.92
CA LEU A 352 2.54 -14.41 -4.80
C LEU A 352 3.36 -15.57 -4.22
N HIS A 353 3.37 -16.74 -4.88
CA HIS A 353 4.12 -17.88 -4.41
C HIS A 353 5.63 -17.60 -4.48
N VAL A 354 6.37 -18.10 -3.46
CA VAL A 354 7.80 -17.81 -3.27
C VAL A 354 8.68 -18.38 -4.40
N SER A 355 8.21 -19.41 -5.10
CA SER A 355 8.97 -20.08 -6.17
C SER A 355 9.10 -19.27 -7.46
N HIS A 356 8.21 -18.30 -7.73
CA HIS A 356 8.17 -17.62 -9.04
C HIS A 356 9.19 -16.50 -9.17
N PHE A 357 9.53 -15.82 -8.08
CA PHE A 357 10.31 -14.60 -8.16
C PHE A 357 11.34 -14.49 -7.03
N LYS A 358 12.56 -14.08 -7.37
CA LYS A 358 13.54 -13.57 -6.38
C LYS A 358 12.97 -12.39 -5.57
N LYS A 359 12.01 -11.65 -6.14
CA LYS A 359 11.26 -10.58 -5.47
C LYS A 359 9.79 -10.65 -5.87
N ILE A 360 8.94 -11.00 -4.92
CA ILE A 360 7.48 -11.06 -5.09
C ILE A 360 6.97 -9.67 -5.57
N PRO A 361 6.16 -9.60 -6.64
CA PRO A 361 5.63 -8.35 -7.17
C PRO A 361 4.64 -7.71 -6.19
N ASP A 362 4.47 -6.40 -6.30
CA ASP A 362 3.36 -5.69 -5.67
C ASP A 362 2.13 -5.76 -6.60
N VAL A 363 0.96 -6.06 -6.04
CA VAL A 363 -0.29 -6.36 -6.74
C VAL A 363 -1.37 -5.37 -6.32
N VAL A 364 -1.96 -4.69 -7.31
CA VAL A 364 -3.09 -3.77 -7.08
C VAL A 364 -4.39 -4.43 -7.46
N LEU A 365 -5.30 -4.56 -6.51
CA LEU A 365 -6.68 -5.00 -6.73
C LEU A 365 -7.54 -3.77 -6.99
N LEU A 366 -8.03 -3.60 -8.21
CA LEU A 366 -8.88 -2.47 -8.59
C LEU A 366 -10.33 -2.94 -8.76
N GLY A 367 -11.17 -2.61 -7.78
CA GLY A 367 -12.58 -3.00 -7.73
C GLY A 367 -13.53 -1.81 -7.70
N LYS A 368 -14.71 -1.94 -8.30
CA LYS A 368 -15.73 -0.87 -8.36
C LYS A 368 -16.26 -0.53 -6.97
N ASP A 369 -16.57 -1.57 -6.20
CA ASP A 369 -17.23 -1.49 -4.90
C ASP A 369 -16.27 -1.86 -3.77
N LYS A 370 -16.70 -1.69 -2.51
CA LYS A 370 -15.90 -2.11 -1.36
C LYS A 370 -15.70 -3.63 -1.42
N LEU A 371 -14.52 -4.10 -1.02
CA LEU A 371 -14.27 -5.53 -0.90
C LEU A 371 -15.25 -6.20 0.06
N ASN A 372 -15.67 -7.39 -0.31
CA ASN A 372 -16.43 -8.30 0.54
C ASN A 372 -15.56 -8.77 1.72
N GLU A 373 -16.18 -9.23 2.80
CA GLU A 373 -15.47 -9.62 4.03
C GLU A 373 -14.41 -10.70 3.78
N GLU A 374 -14.71 -11.71 2.95
CA GLU A 374 -13.75 -12.75 2.58
C GLU A 374 -12.54 -12.20 1.80
N ALA A 375 -12.79 -11.35 0.80
CA ALA A 375 -11.73 -10.75 -0.01
C ALA A 375 -10.89 -9.77 0.82
N SER A 376 -11.52 -9.07 1.77
CA SER A 376 -10.83 -8.25 2.76
C SER A 376 -9.95 -9.11 3.67
N ALA A 377 -10.46 -10.24 4.18
CA ALA A 377 -9.68 -11.17 5.00
C ALA A 377 -8.47 -11.73 4.24
N LEU A 378 -8.66 -12.10 2.97
CA LEU A 378 -7.62 -12.63 2.09
C LEU A 378 -6.43 -11.67 1.95
N ILE A 379 -6.68 -10.38 1.75
CA ILE A 379 -5.64 -9.35 1.62
C ILE A 379 -4.88 -9.17 2.94
N HIS A 380 -5.52 -9.40 4.08
CA HIS A 380 -4.88 -9.30 5.39
C HIS A 380 -4.08 -10.55 5.78
N GLU A 381 -4.14 -11.63 4.99
CA GLU A 381 -3.32 -12.82 5.22
C GLU A 381 -1.82 -12.49 5.07
N PRO A 382 -0.93 -13.16 5.83
CA PRO A 382 0.50 -12.81 5.88
C PRO A 382 1.19 -12.80 4.51
N PHE A 383 0.82 -13.72 3.62
CA PHE A 383 1.41 -13.82 2.28
C PHE A 383 0.97 -12.67 1.35
N ALA A 384 -0.24 -12.13 1.55
CA ALA A 384 -0.82 -11.11 0.69
C ALA A 384 -0.60 -9.69 1.23
N LYS A 385 -0.64 -9.49 2.55
CA LYS A 385 -0.72 -8.17 3.20
C LYS A 385 0.40 -7.20 2.81
N GLN A 386 1.62 -7.69 2.60
CA GLN A 386 2.76 -6.84 2.26
C GLN A 386 2.86 -6.49 0.77
N HIS A 387 2.14 -7.25 -0.05
CA HIS A 387 2.25 -7.25 -1.51
C HIS A 387 0.96 -6.83 -2.20
N THR A 388 -0.17 -6.75 -1.49
CA THR A 388 -1.46 -6.41 -2.08
C THR A 388 -1.93 -5.04 -1.63
N THR A 389 -2.50 -4.26 -2.55
CA THR A 389 -3.13 -2.98 -2.26
C THR A 389 -4.48 -2.92 -2.94
N PHE A 390 -5.54 -2.67 -2.18
CA PHE A 390 -6.87 -2.51 -2.74
C PHE A 390 -7.15 -1.04 -3.06
N LEU A 391 -7.62 -0.79 -4.29
CA LEU A 391 -8.11 0.51 -4.73
C LEU A 391 -9.56 0.38 -5.19
N ARG A 392 -10.40 1.25 -4.65
CA ARG A 392 -11.78 1.41 -5.08
C ARG A 392 -11.84 2.36 -6.27
N GLY A 393 -12.35 1.86 -7.38
CA GLY A 393 -12.52 2.59 -8.62
C GLY A 393 -12.84 1.67 -9.80
N THR A 394 -13.45 2.24 -10.84
CA THR A 394 -13.75 1.53 -12.09
C THR A 394 -12.59 1.68 -13.08
N ALA A 395 -12.15 0.56 -13.65
CA ALA A 395 -11.12 0.52 -14.69
C ALA A 395 -11.57 1.15 -16.03
N LEU A 396 -12.82 1.61 -16.14
CA LEU A 396 -13.32 2.39 -17.27
C LEU A 396 -12.86 3.86 -17.23
N THR A 397 -12.37 4.34 -16.09
CA THR A 397 -12.00 5.75 -15.92
C THR A 397 -10.48 5.90 -15.80
N ARG A 398 -9.90 6.82 -16.59
CA ARG A 398 -8.47 7.19 -16.53
C ARG A 398 -7.98 7.51 -15.12
N LYS A 399 -8.80 8.19 -14.29
CA LYS A 399 -8.46 8.54 -12.90
C LYS A 399 -8.17 7.31 -12.04
N ALA A 400 -8.93 6.23 -12.20
CA ALA A 400 -8.72 5.00 -11.44
C ALA A 400 -7.46 4.25 -11.90
N LEU A 401 -7.26 4.15 -13.22
CA LEU A 401 -6.06 3.56 -13.81
C LEU A 401 -4.78 4.35 -13.44
N PHE A 402 -4.86 5.67 -13.38
CA PHE A 402 -3.77 6.53 -12.92
C PHE A 402 -3.43 6.29 -11.44
N ARG A 403 -4.45 6.16 -10.57
CA ARG A 403 -4.26 5.81 -9.16
C ARG A 403 -3.60 4.45 -8.98
N ALA A 404 -3.92 3.49 -9.84
CA ALA A 404 -3.29 2.16 -9.88
C ALA A 404 -1.91 2.15 -10.56
N ARG A 405 -1.41 3.30 -11.05
CA ARG A 405 -0.15 3.43 -11.80
C ARG A 405 -0.09 2.46 -13.00
N CYS A 406 -1.19 2.33 -13.73
CA CYS A 406 -1.33 1.41 -14.87
C CYS A 406 -0.28 1.64 -15.97
N GLU A 407 0.15 2.88 -16.17
CA GLU A 407 1.22 3.26 -17.13
C GLU A 407 2.49 2.43 -16.98
N ASN A 408 2.85 2.10 -15.73
CA ASN A 408 4.06 1.37 -15.38
C ASN A 408 3.74 -0.01 -14.83
N ALA A 409 2.58 -0.59 -15.16
CA ALA A 409 2.27 -1.96 -14.78
C ALA A 409 3.02 -2.94 -15.70
N ASP A 410 3.61 -3.98 -15.12
CA ASP A 410 4.29 -5.03 -15.88
C ASP A 410 3.25 -5.94 -16.58
N VAL A 411 2.07 -6.12 -15.95
CA VAL A 411 0.92 -6.84 -16.52
C VAL A 411 -0.39 -6.46 -15.82
N VAL A 412 -1.49 -6.48 -16.57
CA VAL A 412 -2.86 -6.34 -16.05
C VAL A 412 -3.65 -7.62 -16.29
N TYR A 413 -4.16 -8.22 -15.22
CA TYR A 413 -5.03 -9.39 -15.25
C TYR A 413 -6.49 -8.97 -15.13
N ILE A 414 -7.32 -9.43 -16.07
CA ILE A 414 -8.78 -9.23 -16.04
C ILE A 414 -9.40 -10.60 -15.76
N LEU A 415 -9.86 -10.80 -14.53
CA LEU A 415 -10.39 -12.07 -14.04
C LEU A 415 -11.92 -12.03 -14.00
N ALA A 416 -12.55 -12.97 -14.70
CA ALA A 416 -14.00 -13.12 -14.71
C ALA A 416 -14.52 -13.78 -13.44
N ASN A 417 -15.70 -13.34 -12.98
CA ASN A 417 -16.42 -14.03 -11.91
C ASN A 417 -17.11 -15.29 -12.45
N ILE A 418 -16.69 -16.46 -11.99
CA ILE A 418 -17.26 -17.75 -12.44
C ILE A 418 -18.61 -18.10 -11.81
N PHE A 419 -19.08 -17.31 -10.82
CA PHE A 419 -20.32 -17.57 -10.08
C PHE A 419 -21.49 -16.68 -10.52
N VAL A 420 -21.36 -15.98 -11.65
CA VAL A 420 -22.43 -15.14 -12.20
C VAL A 420 -23.51 -15.97 -12.88
N GLU A 421 -24.76 -15.51 -12.81
CA GLU A 421 -25.89 -16.12 -13.52
C GLU A 421 -25.77 -15.92 -15.05
N ASN A 422 -25.44 -14.69 -15.47
CA ASN A 422 -25.29 -14.36 -16.89
C ASN A 422 -23.81 -14.23 -17.27
N LEU A 423 -23.28 -15.33 -17.83
CA LEU A 423 -21.90 -15.45 -18.30
C LEU A 423 -21.56 -14.43 -19.41
N GLN A 424 -22.50 -14.16 -20.31
CA GLN A 424 -22.28 -13.24 -21.43
C GLN A 424 -22.09 -11.81 -20.95
N LYS A 425 -22.93 -11.36 -20.03
CA LYS A 425 -22.85 -10.00 -19.47
C LYS A 425 -21.52 -9.76 -18.75
N GLU A 426 -21.02 -10.76 -18.03
CA GLU A 426 -19.72 -10.71 -17.37
C GLU A 426 -18.57 -10.63 -18.39
N ASP A 427 -18.61 -11.44 -19.44
CA ASP A 427 -17.62 -11.39 -20.52
C ASP A 427 -17.62 -10.03 -21.25
N GLU A 428 -18.79 -9.52 -21.63
CA GLU A 428 -18.93 -8.21 -22.27
C GLU A 428 -18.36 -7.09 -21.38
N ALA A 429 -18.63 -7.12 -20.07
CA ALA A 429 -18.08 -6.16 -19.13
C ALA A 429 -16.54 -6.24 -19.04
N ASN A 430 -15.97 -7.45 -18.99
CA ASN A 430 -14.53 -7.66 -18.93
C ASN A 430 -13.83 -7.25 -20.25
N ILE A 431 -14.47 -7.47 -21.40
CA ILE A 431 -14.01 -7.00 -22.71
C ILE A 431 -13.97 -5.46 -22.74
N LEU A 432 -15.02 -4.79 -22.23
CA LEU A 432 -15.04 -3.33 -22.14
C LEU A 432 -13.93 -2.77 -21.23
N VAL A 433 -13.64 -3.45 -20.11
CA VAL A 433 -12.52 -3.10 -19.23
C VAL A 433 -11.20 -3.24 -19.97
N ALA A 434 -10.99 -4.33 -20.71
CA ALA A 434 -9.79 -4.55 -21.52
C ALA A 434 -9.61 -3.43 -22.56
N ALA A 435 -10.67 -3.11 -23.30
CA ALA A 435 -10.67 -2.05 -24.31
C ALA A 435 -10.35 -0.67 -23.69
N SER A 436 -10.90 -0.37 -22.50
CA SER A 436 -10.60 0.88 -21.77
C SER A 436 -9.12 1.00 -21.40
N ILE A 437 -8.53 -0.08 -20.89
CA ILE A 437 -7.11 -0.12 -20.52
C ILE A 437 -6.24 0.10 -21.76
N LEU A 438 -6.48 -0.64 -22.84
CA LEU A 438 -5.73 -0.52 -24.09
C LEU A 438 -5.89 0.87 -24.73
N LYS A 439 -7.08 1.48 -24.63
CA LYS A 439 -7.32 2.85 -25.09
C LYS A 439 -6.49 3.89 -24.33
N HIS A 440 -6.38 3.74 -23.01
CA HIS A 440 -5.64 4.70 -22.18
C HIS A 440 -4.14 4.42 -22.12
N TYR A 441 -3.73 3.16 -22.19
CA TYR A 441 -2.37 2.67 -22.03
C TYR A 441 -2.10 1.50 -23.00
N PRO A 442 -1.88 1.77 -24.29
CA PRO A 442 -1.75 0.72 -25.33
C PRO A 442 -0.51 -0.16 -25.19
N GLY A 443 0.54 0.32 -24.50
CA GLY A 443 1.78 -0.44 -24.29
C GLY A 443 1.74 -1.43 -23.13
N VAL A 444 0.65 -1.49 -22.36
CA VAL A 444 0.55 -2.33 -21.16
C VAL A 444 0.06 -3.73 -21.53
N PRO A 445 0.77 -4.80 -21.15
CA PRO A 445 0.31 -6.17 -21.39
C PRO A 445 -0.96 -6.50 -20.60
N VAL A 446 -2.03 -6.88 -21.29
CA VAL A 446 -3.32 -7.25 -20.68
C VAL A 446 -3.58 -8.75 -20.87
N ARG A 447 -3.91 -9.48 -19.82
CA ARG A 447 -4.34 -10.88 -19.86
C ARG A 447 -5.82 -10.98 -19.49
N LEU A 448 -6.64 -11.37 -20.45
CA LEU A 448 -8.10 -11.39 -20.34
C LEU A 448 -8.63 -12.82 -20.17
N MET A 449 -9.32 -13.07 -19.07
CA MET A 449 -10.08 -14.29 -18.85
C MET A 449 -11.55 -14.05 -19.21
N LEU A 450 -12.07 -14.87 -20.11
CA LEU A 450 -13.49 -14.95 -20.48
C LEU A 450 -14.06 -16.29 -20.04
N LEU A 451 -15.39 -16.39 -19.95
CA LEU A 451 -16.08 -17.61 -19.57
C LEU A 451 -16.47 -18.39 -20.82
N ARG A 452 -17.04 -17.72 -21.82
CA ARG A 452 -17.56 -18.35 -23.05
C ARG A 452 -16.56 -18.30 -24.21
N PRO A 453 -16.49 -19.36 -25.04
CA PRO A 453 -15.65 -19.36 -26.23
C PRO A 453 -16.11 -18.35 -27.28
N GLU A 454 -17.43 -18.13 -27.42
CA GLU A 454 -17.95 -17.18 -28.42
C GLU A 454 -17.50 -15.75 -28.14
N SER A 455 -17.43 -15.36 -26.86
CA SER A 455 -16.96 -14.02 -26.43
C SER A 455 -15.51 -13.73 -26.86
N ARG A 456 -14.70 -14.77 -27.09
CA ARG A 456 -13.31 -14.63 -27.55
C ARG A 456 -13.24 -13.99 -28.93
N THR A 457 -14.18 -14.32 -29.82
CA THR A 457 -14.27 -13.70 -31.16
C THR A 457 -14.48 -12.20 -31.05
N LEU A 458 -15.36 -11.77 -30.14
CA LEU A 458 -15.62 -10.37 -29.88
C LEU A 458 -14.39 -9.63 -29.34
N ALA A 459 -13.66 -10.24 -28.42
CA ALA A 459 -12.42 -9.68 -27.88
C ALA A 459 -11.36 -9.45 -28.96
N VAL A 460 -11.17 -10.43 -29.85
CA VAL A 460 -10.22 -10.34 -30.97
C VAL A 460 -10.63 -9.24 -31.97
N ASN A 461 -11.92 -9.14 -32.28
CA ASN A 461 -12.45 -8.09 -33.17
C ASN A 461 -12.21 -6.66 -32.65
N ILE A 462 -12.09 -6.49 -31.34
CA ILE A 462 -11.80 -5.21 -30.68
C ILE A 462 -10.29 -4.87 -30.70
N GLY A 463 -9.45 -5.81 -31.16
CA GLY A 463 -8.01 -5.65 -31.30
C GLY A 463 -7.19 -6.25 -30.14
N ILE A 464 -7.79 -7.12 -29.32
CA ILE A 464 -7.07 -7.87 -28.29
C ILE A 464 -6.39 -9.08 -28.95
N ASP A 465 -5.09 -9.26 -28.72
CA ASP A 465 -4.37 -10.42 -29.25
C ASP A 465 -5.01 -11.73 -28.74
N ILE A 466 -5.20 -12.68 -29.66
CA ILE A 466 -5.77 -14.00 -29.40
C ILE A 466 -4.98 -14.81 -28.36
N ASN A 467 -3.68 -14.53 -28.21
CA ASN A 467 -2.80 -15.15 -27.21
C ASN A 467 -2.95 -14.55 -25.82
N MET A 468 -3.54 -13.36 -25.75
CA MET A 468 -3.71 -12.57 -24.52
C MET A 468 -5.10 -12.76 -23.91
N CYS A 469 -6.00 -13.47 -24.59
CA CYS A 469 -7.33 -13.81 -24.09
C CYS A 469 -7.58 -15.33 -24.16
N PHE A 470 -8.23 -15.88 -23.12
CA PHE A 470 -8.65 -17.28 -23.12
C PHE A 470 -10.07 -17.42 -22.57
N ALA A 471 -10.79 -18.43 -23.07
CA ALA A 471 -12.13 -18.77 -22.58
C ALA A 471 -12.06 -19.98 -21.64
N LEU A 472 -12.58 -19.83 -20.42
CA LEU A 472 -12.52 -20.86 -19.38
C LEU A 472 -13.27 -22.13 -19.79
N ASN A 473 -14.47 -22.00 -20.39
CA ASN A 473 -15.26 -23.17 -20.77
C ASN A 473 -14.65 -23.94 -21.94
N GLU A 474 -13.90 -23.26 -22.81
CA GLU A 474 -13.08 -23.89 -23.87
C GLU A 474 -12.02 -24.80 -23.23
N TRP A 475 -11.26 -24.28 -22.27
CA TRP A 475 -10.24 -25.06 -21.55
C TRP A 475 -10.82 -26.22 -20.74
N LYS A 476 -11.95 -26.00 -20.05
CA LYS A 476 -12.65 -27.07 -19.33
C LYS A 476 -13.07 -28.20 -20.28
N GLY A 477 -13.64 -27.85 -21.43
CA GLY A 477 -14.03 -28.82 -22.46
C GLY A 477 -12.84 -29.63 -22.96
N HIS A 478 -11.72 -28.96 -23.31
CA HIS A 478 -10.51 -29.63 -23.77
C HIS A 478 -9.91 -30.57 -22.72
N LEU A 479 -9.80 -30.13 -21.47
CA LEU A 479 -9.26 -30.96 -20.39
C LEU A 479 -10.12 -32.19 -20.12
N LEU A 480 -11.45 -32.05 -20.16
CA LEU A 480 -12.38 -33.18 -20.03
C LEU A 480 -12.24 -34.14 -21.21
N ALA A 481 -12.17 -33.63 -22.44
CA ALA A 481 -11.99 -34.45 -23.64
C ALA A 481 -10.68 -35.25 -23.61
N GLN A 482 -9.58 -34.65 -23.15
CA GLN A 482 -8.30 -35.36 -23.01
C GLN A 482 -8.33 -36.40 -21.90
N THR A 483 -9.09 -36.15 -20.83
CA THR A 483 -9.27 -37.14 -19.76
C THR A 483 -10.00 -38.39 -20.25
N CYS A 484 -10.88 -38.27 -21.25
CA CYS A 484 -11.50 -39.42 -21.90
C CYS A 484 -10.49 -40.26 -22.71
N LYS A 485 -9.42 -39.64 -23.24
CA LYS A 485 -8.34 -40.36 -23.95
C LYS A 485 -7.33 -40.96 -22.97
N MET A 486 -6.97 -40.21 -21.94
CA MET A 486 -5.97 -40.58 -20.94
C MET A 486 -6.50 -40.32 -19.53
N PRO A 487 -6.89 -41.38 -18.79
CA PRO A 487 -7.28 -41.26 -17.40
C PRO A 487 -6.19 -40.58 -16.56
N GLY A 488 -6.57 -39.63 -15.71
CA GLY A 488 -5.62 -38.90 -14.86
C GLY A 488 -4.94 -37.69 -15.52
N PHE A 489 -5.33 -37.30 -16.74
CA PHE A 489 -4.74 -36.15 -17.43
C PHE A 489 -4.90 -34.82 -16.67
N ILE A 490 -6.08 -34.53 -16.11
CA ILE A 490 -6.30 -33.29 -15.34
C ILE A 490 -5.36 -33.21 -14.12
N PRO A 491 -5.30 -34.21 -13.22
CA PRO A 491 -4.32 -34.22 -12.12
C PRO A 491 -2.87 -34.05 -12.57
N LEU A 492 -2.48 -34.67 -13.70
CA LEU A 492 -1.13 -34.54 -14.26
C LEU A 492 -0.82 -33.08 -14.62
N ILE A 493 -1.67 -32.45 -15.43
CA ILE A 493 -1.48 -31.06 -15.86
C ILE A 493 -1.60 -30.09 -14.68
N TYR A 494 -2.55 -30.32 -13.77
CA TYR A 494 -2.72 -29.49 -12.58
C TYR A 494 -1.44 -29.45 -11.73
N ASN A 495 -0.83 -30.61 -11.46
CA ASN A 495 0.41 -30.67 -10.69
C ASN A 495 1.60 -30.03 -11.41
N MET A 496 1.64 -30.09 -12.75
CA MET A 496 2.70 -29.46 -13.55
C MET A 496 2.62 -27.93 -13.58
N VAL A 497 1.42 -27.36 -13.43
CA VAL A 497 1.19 -25.91 -13.45
C VAL A 497 1.21 -25.32 -12.03
N LYS A 498 0.78 -26.09 -11.03
CA LYS A 498 0.66 -25.60 -9.66
C LYS A 498 2.03 -25.47 -9.01
N SER A 499 2.36 -24.27 -8.54
CA SER A 499 3.59 -24.07 -7.78
C SER A 499 3.52 -24.71 -6.40
N ARG A 500 4.64 -25.31 -6.00
CA ARG A 500 4.90 -25.86 -4.67
C ARG A 500 6.30 -25.45 -4.24
N SER A 501 6.48 -25.19 -2.95
CA SER A 501 7.81 -24.83 -2.42
C SER A 501 8.60 -26.07 -2.01
N HIS A 502 9.93 -25.99 -2.11
CA HIS A 502 10.83 -27.07 -1.68
C HIS A 502 10.69 -27.39 -0.17
N CYS A 503 10.42 -26.37 0.65
CA CYS A 503 10.20 -26.56 2.09
C CYS A 503 8.88 -27.26 2.41
N GLU A 504 7.80 -27.00 1.66
CA GLU A 504 6.55 -27.75 1.82
C GLU A 504 6.76 -29.23 1.54
N TRP A 505 7.58 -29.56 0.53
CA TRP A 505 7.99 -30.92 0.24
C TRP A 505 8.75 -31.55 1.41
N GLU A 506 9.82 -30.92 1.88
CA GLU A 506 10.62 -31.46 2.98
C GLU A 506 9.80 -31.65 4.26
N LEU A 507 8.89 -30.73 4.57
CA LEU A 507 8.02 -30.82 5.75
C LEU A 507 6.97 -31.93 5.60
N GLN A 508 6.44 -32.14 4.40
CA GLN A 508 5.51 -33.23 4.11
C GLN A 508 6.21 -34.58 4.13
N GLU A 509 7.41 -34.67 3.55
CA GLU A 509 8.25 -35.85 3.56
C GLU A 509 8.71 -36.19 4.99
N LYS A 510 9.11 -35.20 5.79
CA LYS A 510 9.40 -35.38 7.23
C LYS A 510 8.15 -35.84 8.00
N ARG A 511 6.96 -35.33 7.69
CA ARG A 511 5.69 -35.77 8.30
C ARG A 511 5.39 -37.24 7.97
N LEU A 512 5.51 -37.63 6.69
CA LEU A 512 5.30 -39.00 6.24
C LEU A 512 6.32 -39.96 6.88
N ARG A 513 7.59 -39.55 6.98
CA ARG A 513 8.66 -40.31 7.66
C ARG A 513 8.49 -40.35 9.19
N SER A 514 7.92 -39.32 9.81
CA SER A 514 7.65 -39.35 11.27
C SER A 514 6.45 -40.23 11.63
N SER A 515 5.52 -40.41 10.70
CA SER A 515 4.34 -41.27 10.87
C SER A 515 4.64 -42.75 10.60
N SER A 516 5.82 -43.10 10.07
CA SER A 516 6.20 -44.49 9.75
C SER A 516 6.57 -45.34 10.97
N ASN A 517 6.53 -44.79 12.19
CA ASN A 517 6.60 -45.59 13.42
C ASN A 517 5.26 -46.29 13.77
N GLN A 518 4.22 -46.08 12.97
CA GLN A 518 3.02 -46.92 12.97
C GLN A 518 2.99 -47.71 11.65
N THR A 519 2.84 -49.04 11.77
CA THR A 519 2.74 -50.03 10.70
C THR A 519 1.51 -49.80 9.80
N PHE A 520 1.50 -48.72 9.03
CA PHE A 520 0.57 -48.53 7.92
C PHE A 520 1.24 -48.98 6.61
N PRO A 521 0.51 -49.69 5.73
CA PRO A 521 1.04 -50.09 4.42
C PRO A 521 1.46 -48.85 3.61
N MET A 522 2.57 -48.96 2.86
CA MET A 522 3.07 -47.91 1.95
C MET A 522 1.90 -47.32 1.16
N THR A 523 1.57 -46.07 1.43
CA THR A 523 0.42 -45.40 0.82
C THR A 523 0.81 -44.95 -0.58
N TRP A 524 -0.11 -45.07 -1.55
CA TRP A 524 0.03 -44.54 -2.92
C TRP A 524 0.49 -43.06 -2.97
N GLN A 525 0.31 -42.32 -1.87
CA GLN A 525 0.79 -40.96 -1.67
C GLN A 525 2.31 -40.86 -1.75
N GLN A 526 3.05 -41.84 -1.23
CA GLN A 526 4.52 -41.83 -1.26
C GLN A 526 5.08 -41.92 -2.68
N ASP A 527 4.34 -42.52 -3.62
CA ASP A 527 4.70 -42.58 -5.03
C ASP A 527 4.18 -41.36 -5.82
N PHE A 528 3.00 -40.85 -5.45
CA PHE A 528 2.37 -39.70 -6.10
C PHE A 528 3.10 -38.39 -5.81
N ASP A 529 3.45 -38.18 -4.54
CA ASP A 529 4.02 -36.93 -4.03
C ASP A 529 5.33 -36.57 -4.78
N PRO A 530 6.30 -37.50 -5.01
CA PRO A 530 7.50 -37.22 -5.80
C PRO A 530 7.22 -36.93 -7.27
N GLY A 531 6.13 -37.46 -7.84
CA GLY A 531 5.69 -37.13 -9.19
C GLY A 531 5.05 -35.74 -9.29
N ALA A 532 4.38 -35.30 -8.22
CA ALA A 532 3.69 -34.01 -8.17
C ALA A 532 4.65 -32.79 -8.06
N ARG A 533 5.96 -33.01 -7.93
CA ARG A 533 6.98 -31.94 -7.89
C ARG A 533 7.40 -31.44 -9.28
N PHE A 534 7.14 -32.22 -10.32
CA PHE A 534 7.53 -31.84 -11.68
C PHE A 534 6.69 -30.66 -12.16
N GLN A 535 7.36 -29.59 -12.56
CA GLN A 535 6.73 -28.37 -13.07
C GLN A 535 7.16 -28.09 -14.51
N LEU A 536 6.28 -27.47 -15.27
CA LEU A 536 6.54 -27.07 -16.65
C LEU A 536 7.36 -25.77 -16.70
N HIS A 537 8.52 -25.82 -17.34
CA HIS A 537 9.41 -24.67 -17.51
C HIS A 537 9.98 -24.61 -18.92
N GLY A 538 10.42 -23.42 -19.34
CA GLY A 538 11.26 -23.26 -20.51
C GLY A 538 12.73 -23.15 -20.12
N MET A 539 13.63 -23.52 -21.01
CA MET A 539 15.06 -23.24 -20.88
C MET A 539 15.70 -23.07 -22.25
N ILE A 540 16.84 -22.37 -22.28
CA ILE A 540 17.72 -22.40 -23.45
C ILE A 540 18.38 -23.77 -23.49
N ILE A 541 18.45 -24.37 -24.67
CA ILE A 541 19.03 -25.69 -24.83
C ILE A 541 20.49 -25.75 -24.33
N PRO A 542 20.85 -26.75 -23.49
CA PRO A 542 22.22 -26.92 -23.06
C PRO A 542 23.16 -27.18 -24.25
N PRO A 543 24.39 -26.61 -24.25
CA PRO A 543 25.39 -26.85 -25.29
C PRO A 543 25.63 -28.33 -25.62
N PRO A 544 25.64 -29.28 -24.66
CA PRO A 544 25.80 -30.71 -24.96
C PRO A 544 24.71 -31.30 -25.86
N CYS A 545 23.53 -30.68 -25.90
CA CYS A 545 22.36 -31.14 -26.67
C CYS A 545 22.25 -30.45 -28.04
N VAL A 546 23.05 -29.41 -28.29
CA VAL A 546 23.10 -28.72 -29.59
C VAL A 546 23.71 -29.67 -30.63
N GLY A 547 23.14 -29.69 -31.84
CA GLY A 547 23.59 -30.59 -32.89
C GLY A 547 23.05 -32.02 -32.79
N ARG A 548 22.25 -32.33 -31.76
CA ARG A 548 21.61 -33.65 -31.59
C ARG A 548 20.15 -33.65 -32.07
N PRO A 549 19.62 -34.80 -32.52
CA PRO A 549 18.19 -35.01 -32.70
C PRO A 549 17.41 -34.83 -31.39
N PHE A 550 16.13 -34.46 -31.49
CA PHE A 550 15.26 -34.22 -30.33
C PHE A 550 15.23 -35.39 -29.33
N ILE A 551 15.09 -36.63 -29.83
CA ILE A 551 15.02 -37.84 -29.00
C ILE A 551 16.33 -38.10 -28.25
N GLU A 552 17.48 -37.87 -28.89
CA GLU A 552 18.78 -38.07 -28.24
C GLU A 552 19.05 -37.03 -27.17
N ALA A 553 18.66 -35.77 -27.42
CA ALA A 553 18.70 -34.72 -26.41
C ALA A 553 17.78 -35.03 -25.23
N ALA A 554 16.56 -35.53 -25.49
CA ALA A 554 15.64 -35.96 -24.44
C ALA A 554 16.24 -37.06 -23.55
N LYS A 555 16.86 -38.09 -24.17
CA LYS A 555 17.56 -39.16 -23.44
C LYS A 555 18.70 -38.62 -22.58
N HIS A 556 19.51 -37.72 -23.13
CA HIS A 556 20.62 -37.11 -22.40
C HIS A 556 20.12 -36.32 -21.18
N LEU A 557 19.13 -35.43 -21.37
CA LEU A 557 18.57 -34.64 -20.27
C LEU A 557 17.93 -35.50 -19.18
N PHE A 558 17.26 -36.58 -19.57
CA PHE A 558 16.66 -37.50 -18.61
C PHE A 558 17.71 -38.26 -17.79
N HIS A 559 18.71 -38.87 -18.44
CA HIS A 559 19.73 -39.66 -17.73
C HIS A 559 20.69 -38.81 -16.89
N SER A 560 21.06 -37.62 -17.37
CA SER A 560 22.00 -36.75 -16.66
C SER A 560 21.37 -35.94 -15.54
N TYR A 561 20.11 -35.49 -15.72
CA TYR A 561 19.50 -34.51 -14.81
C TYR A 561 18.09 -34.89 -14.33
N GLY A 562 17.49 -35.97 -14.84
CA GLY A 562 16.11 -36.34 -14.53
C GLY A 562 15.07 -35.35 -15.08
N ILE A 563 15.40 -34.63 -16.15
CA ILE A 563 14.54 -33.63 -16.78
C ILE A 563 13.82 -34.26 -17.99
N TYR A 564 12.52 -34.06 -18.09
CA TYR A 564 11.73 -34.52 -19.23
C TYR A 564 11.62 -33.44 -20.29
N LEU A 565 12.14 -33.70 -21.49
CA LEU A 565 11.99 -32.82 -22.64
C LEU A 565 10.63 -33.05 -23.32
N ILE A 566 9.83 -31.99 -23.45
CA ILE A 566 8.43 -32.06 -23.92
C ILE A 566 8.30 -31.50 -25.35
N GLY A 567 8.98 -30.40 -25.64
CA GLY A 567 8.89 -29.75 -26.94
C GLY A 567 10.00 -28.72 -27.17
N VAL A 568 10.02 -28.18 -28.38
CA VAL A 568 11.00 -27.17 -28.82
C VAL A 568 10.28 -26.03 -29.52
N GLN A 569 10.82 -24.82 -29.38
CA GLN A 569 10.42 -23.70 -30.20
C GLN A 569 11.13 -23.78 -31.57
N HIS A 570 10.34 -23.74 -32.63
CA HIS A 570 10.83 -23.71 -33.99
C HIS A 570 10.03 -22.67 -34.78
N GLU A 571 10.73 -21.69 -35.37
CA GLU A 571 10.12 -20.62 -36.17
C GLU A 571 9.00 -19.89 -35.41
N GLY A 572 9.21 -19.63 -34.12
CA GLY A 572 8.21 -18.96 -33.27
C GLY A 572 7.02 -19.83 -32.84
N GLN A 573 6.87 -21.04 -33.35
CA GLN A 573 5.84 -22.00 -32.94
C GLN A 573 6.40 -23.02 -31.95
N MET A 574 5.53 -23.54 -31.08
CA MET A 574 5.87 -24.62 -30.17
C MET A 574 5.55 -25.96 -30.85
N LYS A 575 6.58 -26.78 -31.08
CA LYS A 575 6.43 -28.13 -31.62
C LYS A 575 6.62 -29.13 -30.49
N MET A 576 5.57 -29.89 -30.19
CA MET A 576 5.57 -30.94 -29.17
C MET A 576 6.14 -32.20 -29.79
N ASN A 577 7.13 -32.83 -29.13
CA ASN A 577 7.80 -34.05 -29.60
C ASN A 577 8.06 -34.07 -31.14
N PRO A 578 8.81 -33.09 -31.68
CA PRO A 578 9.06 -33.01 -33.12
C PRO A 578 9.79 -34.26 -33.63
N ASP A 579 9.48 -34.64 -34.87
CA ASP A 579 10.01 -35.85 -35.48
C ASP A 579 11.53 -35.77 -35.74
N THR A 580 12.15 -36.94 -35.84
CA THR A 580 13.60 -37.21 -35.78
C THR A 580 14.49 -36.46 -36.79
N ALA A 581 13.93 -35.87 -37.84
CA ALA A 581 14.69 -35.23 -38.92
C ALA A 581 15.30 -33.85 -38.55
N GLY A 582 14.81 -33.19 -37.49
CA GLY A 582 15.26 -31.86 -37.08
C GLY A 582 16.34 -31.89 -36.00
N VAL A 583 17.50 -31.30 -36.29
CA VAL A 583 18.58 -31.12 -35.30
C VAL A 583 18.36 -29.86 -34.47
N LEU A 584 18.62 -29.95 -33.16
CA LEU A 584 18.51 -28.83 -32.23
C LEU A 584 19.64 -27.81 -32.45
N ARG A 585 19.29 -26.53 -32.55
CA ARG A 585 20.22 -25.42 -32.81
C ARG A 585 20.59 -24.71 -31.52
N SER A 586 21.75 -24.05 -31.54
CA SER A 586 22.16 -23.19 -30.43
C SER A 586 21.12 -22.08 -30.19
N GLU A 587 20.99 -21.67 -28.93
CA GLU A 587 20.05 -20.62 -28.49
C GLU A 587 18.56 -20.91 -28.73
N GLN A 588 18.17 -22.14 -29.05
CA GLN A 588 16.76 -22.52 -29.11
C GLN A 588 16.14 -22.68 -27.72
N VAL A 589 14.88 -22.29 -27.59
CA VAL A 589 14.07 -22.54 -26.39
C VAL A 589 13.48 -23.94 -26.46
N VAL A 590 13.67 -24.71 -25.40
CA VAL A 590 13.03 -26.01 -25.18
C VAL A 590 12.09 -25.95 -23.97
N PHE A 591 11.01 -26.73 -24.02
CA PHE A 591 10.04 -26.87 -22.95
C PHE A 591 10.26 -28.18 -22.24
N VAL A 592 10.40 -28.11 -20.92
CA VAL A 592 10.78 -29.25 -20.08
C VAL A 592 9.87 -29.36 -18.86
N ALA A 593 9.69 -30.59 -18.36
CA ALA A 593 9.21 -30.82 -17.00
C ALA A 593 10.40 -31.14 -16.09
N ALA A 594 10.62 -30.28 -15.11
CA ALA A 594 11.74 -30.38 -14.18
C ALA A 594 11.23 -30.46 -12.73
N PRO A 595 11.93 -31.21 -11.84
CA PRO A 595 11.48 -31.41 -10.47
C PRO A 595 11.75 -30.22 -9.53
N ASN A 596 12.68 -29.32 -9.89
CA ASN A 596 13.02 -28.14 -9.11
C ASN A 596 13.50 -27.01 -10.03
N LEU A 597 13.02 -25.78 -9.81
CA LEU A 597 13.49 -24.59 -10.52
C LEU A 597 14.98 -24.33 -10.28
N GLU A 598 15.51 -24.60 -9.07
CA GLU A 598 16.92 -24.39 -8.75
C GLU A 598 17.85 -25.22 -9.65
N LEU A 599 17.42 -26.42 -10.07
CA LEU A 599 18.19 -27.24 -11.00
C LEU A 599 18.35 -26.53 -12.35
N LEU A 600 17.27 -25.93 -12.86
CA LEU A 600 17.30 -25.17 -14.10
C LEU A 600 18.12 -23.88 -13.96
N GLU A 601 18.06 -23.20 -12.81
CA GLU A 601 18.89 -22.02 -12.55
C GLU A 601 20.38 -22.37 -12.52
N ARG A 602 20.75 -23.51 -11.91
CA ARG A 602 22.13 -24.00 -11.88
C ARG A 602 22.63 -24.34 -13.29
N LEU A 603 21.82 -25.04 -14.10
CA LEU A 603 22.16 -25.35 -15.49
C LEU A 603 22.30 -24.08 -16.33
N ALA A 604 21.39 -23.12 -16.18
CA ALA A 604 21.52 -21.84 -16.87
C ALA A 604 22.81 -21.12 -16.48
N ALA A 605 23.16 -21.08 -15.19
CA ALA A 605 24.37 -20.45 -14.69
C ALA A 605 25.66 -21.16 -15.16
N GLU A 606 25.66 -22.49 -15.19
CA GLU A 606 26.77 -23.32 -15.70
C GLU A 606 27.12 -22.94 -17.15
N TYR A 607 26.11 -22.66 -17.97
CA TYR A 607 26.27 -22.26 -19.36
C TYR A 607 26.26 -20.74 -19.59
N GLY A 608 26.41 -19.94 -18.54
CA GLY A 608 26.53 -18.48 -18.64
C GLY A 608 25.25 -17.73 -19.00
N HIS A 609 24.08 -18.39 -18.93
CA HIS A 609 22.78 -17.78 -19.16
C HIS A 609 22.13 -17.31 -17.85
N LYS A 610 21.36 -16.23 -17.93
CA LYS A 610 20.46 -15.86 -16.82
C LYS A 610 19.24 -16.80 -16.83
N PRO A 611 18.72 -17.23 -15.66
CA PRO A 611 17.57 -18.14 -15.59
C PRO A 611 16.35 -17.68 -16.40
N ASP A 612 16.04 -16.38 -16.40
CA ASP A 612 14.85 -15.84 -17.10
C ASP A 612 15.10 -15.48 -18.57
N SER A 613 16.31 -15.69 -19.09
CA SER A 613 16.68 -15.26 -20.44
C SER A 613 15.91 -15.96 -21.56
N TRP A 614 15.46 -17.19 -21.31
CA TRP A 614 14.68 -17.97 -22.27
C TRP A 614 13.32 -17.32 -22.58
N ILE A 615 12.71 -16.58 -21.64
CA ILE A 615 11.42 -15.91 -21.86
C ILE A 615 11.58 -14.80 -22.89
N ALA A 616 12.63 -13.98 -22.76
CA ALA A 616 12.92 -12.91 -23.69
C ALA A 616 13.23 -13.45 -25.09
N LEU A 617 13.97 -14.56 -25.18
CA LEU A 617 14.28 -15.24 -26.43
C LEU A 617 13.02 -15.82 -27.07
N PHE A 618 12.19 -16.50 -26.27
CA PHE A 618 10.91 -17.05 -26.70
C PHE A 618 10.00 -16.00 -27.33
N LEU A 619 9.82 -14.87 -26.63
CA LEU A 619 8.99 -13.76 -27.10
C LEU A 619 9.58 -13.09 -28.35
N ARG A 620 10.91 -12.93 -28.42
CA ARG A 620 11.60 -12.36 -29.59
C ARG A 620 11.37 -13.21 -30.84
N GLU A 621 11.56 -14.52 -30.76
CA GLU A 621 11.35 -15.42 -31.90
C GLU A 621 9.89 -15.47 -32.34
N ARG A 622 8.96 -15.51 -31.37
CA ARG A 622 7.52 -15.50 -31.66
C ARG A 622 7.11 -14.20 -32.37
N THR A 623 7.61 -13.06 -31.91
CA THR A 623 7.31 -11.75 -32.53
C THR A 623 7.88 -11.67 -33.94
N SER A 624 9.11 -12.15 -34.15
CA SER A 624 9.76 -12.21 -35.46
C SER A 624 9.00 -13.12 -36.43
N SER A 625 8.51 -14.26 -35.95
CA SER A 625 7.69 -15.18 -36.75
C SER A 625 6.34 -14.55 -37.12
N ASN A 626 5.64 -13.94 -36.16
CA ASN A 626 4.36 -13.26 -36.41
C ASN A 626 4.50 -12.08 -37.41
N GLN A 627 5.65 -11.42 -37.47
CA GLN A 627 5.92 -10.37 -38.47
C GLN A 627 6.15 -10.95 -39.88
N LYS A 628 6.79 -12.12 -39.98
CA LYS A 628 7.06 -12.81 -41.25
C LYS A 628 5.83 -13.54 -41.79
N HIS A 629 5.02 -14.09 -40.90
CA HIS A 629 3.80 -14.82 -41.17
C HIS A 629 2.68 -14.24 -40.30
N PRO A 630 2.05 -13.13 -40.71
CA PRO A 630 0.92 -12.59 -39.99
C PRO A 630 -0.18 -13.64 -39.92
N MET A 631 -0.54 -14.05 -38.71
CA MET A 631 -1.63 -14.99 -38.45
C MET A 631 -2.92 -14.49 -39.13
N ASP A 632 -3.47 -15.24 -40.08
CA ASP A 632 -4.80 -14.96 -40.61
C ASP A 632 -5.83 -15.11 -39.49
N SER A 633 -6.45 -13.99 -39.11
CA SER A 633 -7.45 -13.90 -38.02
C SER A 633 -8.67 -14.81 -38.17
N ARG A 634 -8.87 -15.41 -39.36
CA ARG A 634 -9.99 -16.33 -39.66
C ARG A 634 -9.65 -17.80 -39.47
N THR A 635 -8.38 -18.20 -39.60
CA THR A 635 -7.96 -19.61 -39.61
C THR A 635 -7.63 -20.15 -38.22
N SER A 636 -7.58 -19.29 -37.19
CA SER A 636 -7.22 -19.64 -35.81
C SER A 636 -8.39 -19.91 -34.87
N LEU A 637 -9.64 -19.82 -35.33
CA LEU A 637 -10.81 -20.28 -34.54
C LEU A 637 -10.90 -21.81 -34.48
N LEU A 638 -10.13 -22.49 -35.30
CA LEU A 638 -9.78 -23.89 -35.16
C LEU A 638 -8.30 -23.94 -34.81
N PRO A 639 -7.85 -24.78 -33.86
CA PRO A 639 -6.44 -25.09 -33.72
C PRO A 639 -5.94 -25.56 -35.09
N SER A 640 -5.10 -24.77 -35.74
CA SER A 640 -4.47 -25.18 -37.00
C SER A 640 -3.70 -26.47 -36.75
N THR A 641 -4.11 -27.53 -37.45
CA THR A 641 -3.53 -28.89 -37.52
C THR A 641 -3.70 -29.79 -36.29
N PHE A 642 -4.94 -30.26 -36.08
CA PHE A 642 -5.20 -31.71 -36.12
C PHE A 642 -5.96 -31.95 -37.43
N GLN A 643 -5.24 -31.98 -38.55
CA GLN A 643 -5.78 -32.64 -39.74
C GLN A 643 -5.84 -34.11 -39.36
N TRP A 644 -7.02 -34.71 -39.46
CA TRP A 644 -7.07 -36.15 -39.69
C TRP A 644 -6.20 -36.37 -40.92
N HIS A 645 -5.08 -37.06 -40.78
CA HIS A 645 -4.67 -37.90 -41.90
C HIS A 645 -5.83 -38.87 -42.02
N ASP A 646 -6.61 -38.74 -43.10
CA ASP A 646 -7.50 -39.79 -43.53
C ASP A 646 -6.61 -41.03 -43.71
N ASP A 647 -6.58 -41.90 -42.71
CA ASP A 647 -5.95 -43.23 -42.77
C ASP A 647 -6.79 -44.16 -43.68
N ASP A 648 -7.29 -43.64 -44.80
CA ASP A 648 -8.02 -44.40 -45.82
C ASP A 648 -7.08 -45.27 -46.68
N GLU A 649 -5.76 -45.10 -46.56
CA GLU A 649 -4.77 -45.95 -47.26
C GLU A 649 -4.36 -47.20 -46.46
N LEU A 650 -4.67 -47.30 -45.17
CA LEU A 650 -4.38 -48.49 -44.34
C LEU A 650 -5.57 -49.45 -44.19
N ALA A 651 -6.76 -49.06 -44.66
CA ALA A 651 -7.97 -49.91 -44.63
C ALA A 651 -8.10 -50.87 -45.83
N GLN A 652 -7.22 -50.81 -46.84
CA GLN A 652 -7.32 -51.63 -48.06
C GLN A 652 -6.66 -53.02 -47.98
N SER A 653 -6.12 -53.43 -46.82
CA SER A 653 -5.43 -54.72 -46.67
C SER A 653 -6.06 -55.73 -45.69
N ALA A 654 -7.28 -55.48 -45.21
CA ALA A 654 -7.99 -56.44 -44.36
C ALA A 654 -8.90 -57.39 -45.19
N PRO A 655 -8.87 -58.72 -44.95
CA PRO A 655 -9.63 -59.69 -45.74
C PRO A 655 -11.14 -59.55 -45.52
N PRO A 656 -11.98 -59.81 -46.54
CA PRO A 656 -13.42 -59.66 -46.42
C PRO A 656 -13.98 -60.93 -45.78
N HIS A 657 -14.60 -60.83 -44.60
CA HIS A 657 -15.74 -61.64 -44.16
C HIS A 657 -16.08 -61.33 -42.68
N ALA A 658 -16.89 -60.29 -42.45
CA ALA A 658 -17.76 -60.21 -41.28
C ALA A 658 -18.91 -59.22 -41.59
N PRO A 659 -20.19 -59.55 -41.28
CA PRO A 659 -21.33 -58.77 -41.75
C PRO A 659 -21.43 -57.45 -40.98
N GLN A 660 -21.53 -56.33 -41.72
CA GLN A 660 -21.90 -55.03 -41.19
C GLN A 660 -23.38 -55.04 -40.77
N GLN A 661 -23.65 -55.06 -39.46
CA GLN A 661 -24.93 -54.62 -38.92
C GLN A 661 -24.81 -53.14 -38.53
N ALA A 662 -25.37 -52.27 -39.36
CA ALA A 662 -25.61 -50.87 -39.04
C ALA A 662 -26.69 -50.78 -37.95
N TRP A 663 -26.30 -50.36 -36.74
CA TRP A 663 -27.25 -50.03 -35.68
C TRP A 663 -27.65 -48.56 -35.81
N VAL A 664 -28.74 -48.33 -36.53
CA VAL A 664 -29.54 -47.09 -36.44
C VAL A 664 -30.28 -47.13 -35.10
N ILE A 665 -29.92 -46.25 -34.17
CA ILE A 665 -30.59 -46.16 -32.86
C ILE A 665 -31.86 -45.31 -33.02
N HIS A 666 -33.02 -45.98 -33.07
CA HIS A 666 -34.31 -45.35 -32.82
C HIS A 666 -34.56 -45.21 -31.30
N PRO A 667 -35.17 -44.11 -30.82
CA PRO A 667 -35.44 -43.92 -29.41
C PRO A 667 -36.69 -44.70 -29.02
N GLY A 668 -36.51 -45.88 -28.43
CA GLY A 668 -37.62 -46.61 -27.82
C GLY A 668 -37.33 -48.08 -27.60
N LYS A 669 -37.43 -48.49 -26.32
CA LYS A 669 -37.34 -49.87 -25.77
C LYS A 669 -35.92 -50.38 -25.49
N MET A 670 -35.44 -50.12 -24.27
CA MET A 670 -34.38 -50.89 -23.62
C MET A 670 -35.00 -51.96 -22.72
N THR A 671 -34.64 -53.22 -22.97
CA THR A 671 -34.99 -54.39 -22.15
C THR A 671 -33.95 -54.65 -21.08
N GLY A 672 -34.40 -54.74 -19.83
CA GLY A 672 -34.12 -55.92 -19.00
C GLY A 672 -32.71 -56.23 -18.51
N LEU A 673 -31.75 -55.29 -18.43
CA LEU A 673 -30.50 -55.58 -17.68
C LEU A 673 -29.82 -54.38 -16.99
N GLU A 674 -30.54 -53.26 -16.81
CA GLU A 674 -30.03 -52.05 -16.14
C GLU A 674 -30.76 -51.66 -14.85
N LYS A 675 -31.48 -52.59 -14.19
CA LYS A 675 -32.13 -52.29 -12.89
C LYS A 675 -31.22 -52.46 -11.66
N GLY A 676 -30.01 -53.00 -11.81
CA GLY A 676 -29.10 -53.26 -10.68
C GLY A 676 -28.12 -52.14 -10.33
N VAL A 677 -27.76 -51.26 -11.27
CA VAL A 677 -26.60 -50.35 -11.10
C VAL A 677 -27.02 -48.87 -11.02
N ARG A 678 -28.26 -48.51 -11.40
CA ARG A 678 -28.76 -47.13 -11.31
C ARG A 678 -29.32 -46.70 -9.95
N ALA A 679 -29.42 -47.61 -8.97
CA ALA A 679 -30.04 -47.32 -7.68
C ALA A 679 -29.09 -46.80 -6.58
N LYS A 680 -27.80 -46.54 -6.86
CA LYS A 680 -26.82 -46.19 -5.82
C LYS A 680 -26.07 -44.86 -5.94
N VAL A 681 -26.29 -44.05 -6.97
CA VAL A 681 -25.44 -42.83 -7.19
C VAL A 681 -26.21 -41.53 -7.42
N PHE A 682 -27.54 -41.55 -7.60
CA PHE A 682 -28.34 -40.32 -7.66
C PHE A 682 -29.57 -40.43 -6.75
N ALA A 683 -29.40 -40.03 -5.48
CA ALA A 683 -30.53 -39.75 -4.60
C ALA A 683 -30.92 -38.27 -4.77
N GLU A 684 -32.14 -38.02 -5.24
CA GLU A 684 -32.81 -36.73 -5.13
C GLU A 684 -32.91 -36.29 -3.65
N PRO A 685 -32.95 -34.97 -3.34
CA PRO A 685 -33.04 -34.51 -1.96
C PRO A 685 -34.34 -35.01 -1.30
N PRO A 686 -34.29 -35.53 -0.05
CA PRO A 686 -35.44 -36.15 0.58
C PRO A 686 -36.52 -35.11 0.93
N LYS A 687 -37.75 -35.33 0.46
CA LYS A 687 -38.91 -34.45 0.70
C LYS A 687 -39.61 -34.69 2.04
N THR A 688 -39.15 -35.60 2.90
CA THR A 688 -39.81 -35.95 4.17
C THR A 688 -38.84 -36.09 5.35
N LEU A 689 -39.31 -35.65 6.52
CA LEU A 689 -38.57 -35.60 7.80
C LEU A 689 -38.04 -36.97 8.26
N ASP A 690 -38.73 -38.06 7.89
CA ASP A 690 -38.36 -39.41 8.32
C ASP A 690 -37.18 -40.00 7.52
N ALA A 691 -36.96 -39.56 6.28
CA ALA A 691 -35.78 -39.92 5.51
C ALA A 691 -34.51 -39.24 6.07
N LEU A 692 -34.65 -38.03 6.64
CA LEU A 692 -33.56 -37.31 7.27
C LEU A 692 -33.11 -37.97 8.59
N LYS A 693 -34.08 -38.52 9.37
CA LYS A 693 -33.79 -39.31 10.58
C LYS A 693 -33.05 -40.60 10.27
N ALA A 694 -33.39 -41.26 9.15
CA ALA A 694 -32.72 -42.49 8.72
C ALA A 694 -31.25 -42.25 8.31
N GLN A 695 -30.96 -41.13 7.62
CA GLN A 695 -29.58 -40.75 7.30
C GLN A 695 -28.78 -40.35 8.54
N LEU A 696 -29.39 -39.67 9.51
CA LEU A 696 -28.75 -39.32 10.78
C LEU A 696 -28.40 -40.55 11.62
N ALA A 697 -29.25 -41.59 11.59
CA ALA A 697 -28.97 -42.88 12.23
C ALA A 697 -27.83 -43.64 11.54
N GLN A 698 -27.74 -43.60 10.20
CA GLN A 698 -26.62 -44.17 9.44
C GLN A 698 -25.30 -43.44 9.71
N LEU A 699 -25.32 -42.11 9.82
CA LEU A 699 -24.15 -41.31 10.17
C LEU A 699 -23.67 -41.60 11.61
N HIS A 700 -24.59 -41.79 12.55
CA HIS A 700 -24.24 -42.21 13.92
C HIS A 700 -23.58 -43.60 13.96
N ALA A 701 -24.11 -44.56 13.20
CA ALA A 701 -23.54 -45.90 13.10
C ALA A 701 -22.16 -45.93 12.43
N MET A 702 -21.91 -45.03 11.46
CA MET A 702 -20.59 -44.89 10.82
C MET A 702 -19.56 -44.25 11.75
N VAL A 703 -19.97 -43.30 12.61
CA VAL A 703 -19.08 -42.67 13.59
C VAL A 703 -18.69 -43.66 14.70
N GLU A 704 -19.62 -44.52 15.14
CA GLU A 704 -19.33 -45.59 16.10
C GLU A 704 -18.41 -46.69 15.53
N ALA A 705 -18.51 -46.99 14.23
CA ALA A 705 -17.66 -47.98 13.57
C ALA A 705 -16.20 -47.51 13.35
N THR A 706 -15.91 -46.21 13.46
CA THR A 706 -14.56 -45.64 13.26
C THR A 706 -13.76 -45.41 14.55
N GLY A 707 -14.30 -45.73 15.72
CA GLY A 707 -13.64 -45.53 17.02
C GLY A 707 -12.88 -46.76 17.52
N GLY A 708 -11.63 -46.93 17.12
CA GLY A 708 -10.70 -47.91 17.69
C GLY A 708 -9.69 -47.29 18.67
N SER A 709 -9.72 -47.75 19.93
CA SER A 709 -8.68 -47.68 20.97
C SER A 709 -8.33 -46.32 21.59
N ARG A 710 -8.97 -46.00 22.74
CA ARG A 710 -8.27 -45.43 23.91
C ARG A 710 -8.83 -46.02 25.21
N SER A 711 -7.90 -46.27 26.12
CA SER A 711 -7.98 -46.93 27.41
C SER A 711 -8.76 -46.16 28.49
N ALA A 712 -9.52 -46.92 29.28
CA ALA A 712 -9.84 -46.76 30.73
C ALA A 712 -10.25 -45.38 31.29
N GLY A 713 -11.49 -45.29 31.80
CA GLY A 713 -11.88 -44.36 32.88
C GLY A 713 -13.26 -43.69 32.72
N GLU A 714 -14.25 -44.22 33.45
CA GLU A 714 -15.57 -43.65 33.83
C GLU A 714 -16.74 -43.59 32.80
N PRO A 715 -17.98 -43.99 33.21
CA PRO A 715 -19.15 -44.02 32.33
C PRO A 715 -19.93 -42.70 32.34
N ILE A 716 -20.34 -42.22 31.16
CA ILE A 716 -21.29 -41.11 30.99
C ILE A 716 -22.71 -41.71 30.76
N PRO A 717 -23.77 -41.24 31.44
CA PRO A 717 -25.09 -41.85 31.42
C PRO A 717 -25.87 -41.54 30.13
N SER A 718 -26.61 -42.54 29.65
CA SER A 718 -27.48 -42.48 28.48
C SER A 718 -28.71 -41.60 28.71
N LEU A 719 -28.82 -40.50 27.95
CA LEU A 719 -30.01 -39.64 27.91
C LEU A 719 -30.91 -40.02 26.73
N SER A 720 -32.12 -40.49 27.05
CA SER A 720 -33.11 -40.96 26.07
C SER A 720 -33.77 -39.80 25.31
N SER A 721 -34.03 -40.06 24.02
CA SER A 721 -34.51 -39.17 22.96
C SER A 721 -35.90 -38.53 23.15
N ARG A 722 -36.55 -38.72 24.30
CA ARG A 722 -37.87 -38.15 24.60
C ARG A 722 -37.83 -36.75 25.25
N HIS A 723 -36.70 -36.32 25.83
CA HIS A 723 -36.59 -35.01 26.47
C HIS A 723 -36.18 -33.86 25.51
N LEU A 724 -35.61 -34.16 24.34
CA LEU A 724 -35.17 -33.13 23.38
C LEU A 724 -36.32 -32.60 22.51
N ALA A 725 -37.36 -33.41 22.27
CA ALA A 725 -38.47 -33.07 21.38
C ALA A 725 -39.46 -32.05 21.97
N GLN A 726 -39.47 -31.85 23.30
CA GLN A 726 -40.39 -30.90 23.96
C GLN A 726 -39.83 -29.48 24.14
N LYS A 727 -38.53 -29.23 23.88
CA LYS A 727 -37.91 -27.91 24.10
C LYS A 727 -37.88 -26.98 22.87
N ILE A 728 -38.32 -27.46 21.71
CA ILE A 728 -38.23 -26.73 20.43
C ILE A 728 -39.46 -25.84 20.16
N HIS A 729 -40.53 -25.93 20.95
CA HIS A 729 -41.80 -25.22 20.70
C HIS A 729 -42.15 -24.07 21.67
N SER A 730 -41.21 -23.52 22.45
CA SER A 730 -41.51 -22.35 23.30
C SER A 730 -41.21 -21.00 22.61
N PRO A 731 -42.11 -20.00 22.71
CA PRO A 731 -41.98 -18.70 22.03
C PRO A 731 -40.83 -17.80 22.54
N ASP A 732 -40.17 -18.17 23.65
CA ASP A 732 -39.06 -17.41 24.24
C ASP A 732 -37.72 -17.58 23.49
N PHE A 733 -37.59 -18.59 22.63
CA PHE A 733 -36.36 -18.82 21.86
C PHE A 733 -36.19 -17.80 20.72
N ARG A 734 -37.27 -17.21 20.21
CA ARG A 734 -37.23 -16.19 19.13
C ARG A 734 -36.87 -14.78 19.61
N ARG A 735 -36.99 -14.45 20.91
CA ARG A 735 -36.60 -13.14 21.45
C ARG A 735 -35.10 -13.00 21.75
N ARG A 736 -34.35 -14.10 21.82
CA ARG A 736 -32.89 -14.08 22.10
C ARG A 736 -32.00 -13.91 20.87
N LEU A 737 -32.57 -13.88 19.66
CA LEU A 737 -31.84 -13.72 18.39
C LEU A 737 -31.83 -12.28 17.85
N MET A 738 -32.49 -11.34 18.53
CA MET A 738 -32.59 -9.92 18.13
C MET A 738 -32.09 -9.00 19.26
N ALA A 739 -30.81 -9.08 19.60
CA ALA A 739 -30.12 -8.06 20.41
C ALA A 739 -28.63 -7.98 20.00
N PRO A 740 -28.05 -6.78 19.82
CA PRO A 740 -26.68 -6.62 19.33
C PRO A 740 -25.68 -6.88 20.45
N ARG A 741 -24.72 -7.81 20.24
CA ARG A 741 -23.65 -8.07 21.21
C ARG A 741 -22.37 -7.32 20.87
N PHE A 742 -22.01 -6.43 21.80
CA PHE A 742 -20.69 -5.82 22.01
C PHE A 742 -19.62 -6.86 22.42
N SER A 743 -18.39 -6.59 22.00
CA SER A 743 -17.06 -6.98 22.52
C SER A 743 -16.89 -8.29 23.32
N LEU A 744 -16.14 -9.24 22.76
CA LEU A 744 -15.47 -10.31 23.51
C LEU A 744 -14.01 -9.93 23.75
N ALA A 745 -13.66 -9.86 25.05
CA ALA A 745 -12.33 -9.62 25.58
C ALA A 745 -11.39 -10.83 25.35
N ARG A 746 -10.10 -10.55 25.16
CA ARG A 746 -9.01 -11.53 25.12
C ARG A 746 -8.75 -12.11 26.53
N PRO A 747 -8.36 -13.39 26.67
CA PRO A 747 -7.90 -13.92 27.95
C PRO A 747 -6.49 -13.38 28.26
N GLY A 748 -6.34 -12.74 29.42
CA GLY A 748 -5.08 -12.19 29.92
C GLY A 748 -4.13 -13.27 30.47
N ARG A 749 -2.82 -13.03 30.33
CA ARG A 749 -1.76 -13.75 31.06
C ARG A 749 -1.78 -13.38 32.55
N PRO A 750 -1.45 -14.29 33.47
CA PRO A 750 -1.25 -13.94 34.88
C PRO A 750 0.07 -13.16 35.08
N PRO A 751 0.16 -12.28 36.09
CA PRO A 751 1.38 -11.52 36.42
C PRO A 751 2.40 -12.38 37.19
N PRO A 752 3.71 -12.04 37.14
CA PRO A 752 4.76 -12.72 37.90
C PRO A 752 4.78 -12.29 39.38
N PRO A 753 5.32 -13.13 40.29
CA PRO A 753 5.41 -12.82 41.72
C PRO A 753 6.49 -11.78 42.05
N PRO A 754 6.37 -11.04 43.17
CA PRO A 754 7.36 -10.05 43.60
C PRO A 754 8.63 -10.72 44.17
N PRO A 755 9.79 -10.04 44.13
CA PRO A 755 11.03 -10.55 44.69
C PRO A 755 11.04 -10.49 46.25
N PRO A 756 11.77 -11.41 46.92
CA PRO A 756 11.88 -11.46 48.39
C PRO A 756 12.74 -10.31 48.96
N PRO A 757 12.61 -10.02 50.28
CA PRO A 757 13.05 -8.78 50.91
C PRO A 757 14.56 -8.52 50.87
#